data_AF-A0A6P8J111-F1
#
_entry.id   AF-A0A6P8J111-F1
#
_cell.length_a   1.000
_cell.length_b   1.000
_cell.length_c   1.000
_cell.angle_alpha   90.00
_cell.angle_beta   90.00
_cell.angle_gamma   90.00
#
_symmetry.space_group_name_H-M   'P 1'
#
loop_
_entity.id
_entity.type
_entity.pdbx_description
1 polymer ?
#
loop_
_entity_poly.entity_id
_entity_poly.type
_entity_poly.pdbx_seq_one_letter_code
_entity_poly.pdbx_strand_id
1 'polypeptide(L)'
;MVVSTNMADQIQQFESLITQLMSPSNDIRNPAEAQYDGIEDVAKIHFLLQIIGKSTIPEVRQMAAVLLRRIFATTVDFIKKLDDNGMMAMKADLLRGIQEEQNPAVRRKICDAASELSKSLLDEEGYNHWQELLKFLFECCNSNRPELKESALHIFCSFPGVFGNQQDHYLNVIKQMLYQCLNDQTSREVRFIAARALCAFITDQVGDTKQRQFAELIPGIIEVVRESAQSNGDDTVLKSGLIDLAENCPKLLRPSLEPLITLLLEIIAKSELGENWRHLSVECIVTLAESAPAMVRKVQKFIPLIIPQLLAMMVDLEDDPEWSKSDEIEDEDYESNSVVGESSLDRLACGLGGKTILPHITATIPQMLSNGDWRYRHAGLMAISAVGEGCQKQMEILLMDVTNVVLPFLNDSHPRVRYACCNAIGQMSTDFANGFQRKFHMKVIPGLLHVMDDFNNPRVQAHAGAALVNFCEDCPKQILIPYLDSILSKLELVLSSKLRELLERGTKLVMEQVVTTIATVANTVEEKFAPYYDRFMPSLKYIVQNANTLDYRLLRGKTIECISFIGLAVGKEKFLPDASEIMQILLKTQTDIDQLEADDPQVSYMISAWARMCKIMGKEFTQYMPLVMPPLMKVASIKPEVAIIDADDPKSNQYSEDEGWQLISLGDQQKFGINTVGLEEKSTACQMLVLYAKELKEGFAPYAEEVVQLMIPLLKFYFHELVRSAAAESLPYLLECSKFKGDAAVRQMWAYVCTDLLKAIRTEPDADIQIIFLENFAKCVETLGNGCLTVEFYNLLAEVIHEILNAHKERQMERQNKRKDEDYDEEVEQDLQDENETDVEILSKVADVMHAVLGTHKEGSVPFFERLLPDINALISPERSEADKQWGLCVFDDVVEYYGPASFKYQEYFLRATLNFTVDKSPSVRQAACYGVGIMPISSKDYAPACAEALPLLYRVISDPQSRSRENINATENAISAVTKICKYNHGNINVDEVIPLWLSWLPIIEDREEATHVYGYLCDLIEANHPLVLGTNYSNLSRILQIFADVFLSEVLSEDMETRQRLLRIIAQMQTMGDAWNTYLSQLNEMQQDSIRQAMTEQGH
;
A
#
# COMPACT_ATOMS: atom_id res chain seq x y z
N MET A 1 -50.34 -30.37 -16.61
CA MET A 1 -51.76 -30.75 -16.74
C MET A 1 -52.55 -29.50 -17.08
N VAL A 2 -53.19 -29.48 -18.25
CA VAL A 2 -54.05 -28.37 -18.71
C VAL A 2 -55.44 -28.60 -18.14
N VAL A 3 -55.85 -27.76 -17.19
CA VAL A 3 -57.25 -27.60 -16.75
C VAL A 3 -57.48 -26.10 -16.58
N SER A 4 -58.53 -25.59 -17.21
CA SER A 4 -59.01 -24.20 -17.09
C SER A 4 -59.31 -23.86 -15.63
N THR A 5 -58.30 -23.34 -14.93
CA THR A 5 -58.45 -22.71 -13.62
C THR A 5 -58.85 -21.27 -13.87
N ASN A 6 -59.85 -20.79 -13.14
CA ASN A 6 -60.27 -19.40 -13.22
C ASN A 6 -59.04 -18.53 -12.89
N MET A 7 -58.83 -17.40 -13.57
CA MET A 7 -57.67 -16.54 -13.33
C MET A 7 -57.59 -16.07 -11.87
N ALA A 8 -58.75 -15.99 -11.20
CA ALA A 8 -58.87 -15.77 -9.77
C ALA A 8 -58.28 -16.92 -8.91
N ASP A 9 -58.47 -18.19 -9.31
CA ASP A 9 -57.95 -19.35 -8.59
C ASP A 9 -56.42 -19.43 -8.70
N GLN A 10 -55.85 -19.04 -9.85
CA GLN A 10 -54.40 -18.99 -10.05
C GLN A 10 -53.74 -17.91 -9.20
N ILE A 11 -54.35 -16.72 -9.10
CA ILE A 11 -53.85 -15.63 -8.25
C ILE A 11 -53.90 -16.06 -6.77
N GLN A 12 -54.97 -16.73 -6.33
CA GLN A 12 -55.10 -17.19 -4.95
C GLN A 12 -54.09 -18.31 -4.61
N GLN A 13 -53.80 -19.20 -5.56
CA GLN A 13 -52.71 -20.19 -5.41
C GLN A 13 -51.33 -19.52 -5.31
N PHE A 14 -51.08 -18.50 -6.12
CA PHE A 14 -49.82 -17.77 -6.08
C PHE A 14 -49.67 -16.93 -4.79
N GLU A 15 -50.76 -16.34 -4.27
CA GLU A 15 -50.77 -15.67 -2.96
C GLU A 15 -50.44 -16.64 -1.81
N SER A 16 -50.96 -17.87 -1.88
CA SER A 16 -50.57 -18.93 -0.95
C SER A 16 -49.09 -19.31 -1.08
N LEU A 17 -48.53 -19.30 -2.28
CA LEU A 17 -47.10 -19.58 -2.52
C LEU A 17 -46.22 -18.49 -1.89
N ILE A 18 -46.56 -17.20 -2.08
CA ILE A 18 -45.85 -16.08 -1.44
C ILE A 18 -45.90 -16.19 0.09
N THR A 19 -47.05 -16.60 0.63
CA THR A 19 -47.20 -16.82 2.07
C THR A 19 -46.28 -17.94 2.58
N GLN A 20 -46.10 -19.01 1.80
CA GLN A 20 -45.20 -20.11 2.14
C GLN A 20 -43.71 -19.72 2.09
N LEU A 21 -43.31 -18.83 1.18
CA LEU A 21 -41.95 -18.27 1.11
C LEU A 21 -41.56 -17.50 2.39
N MET A 22 -42.54 -16.93 3.09
CA MET A 22 -42.34 -16.22 4.36
C MET A 22 -42.40 -17.13 5.59
N SER A 23 -42.53 -18.45 5.40
CA SER A 23 -42.59 -19.40 6.51
C SER A 23 -41.25 -19.50 7.25
N PRO A 24 -41.24 -19.52 8.60
CA PRO A 24 -40.03 -19.78 9.37
C PRO A 24 -39.55 -21.24 9.28
N SER A 25 -40.37 -22.16 8.74
CA SER A 25 -40.01 -23.56 8.56
C SER A 25 -39.37 -23.81 7.19
N ASN A 26 -38.13 -24.27 7.18
CA ASN A 26 -37.40 -24.67 5.96
C ASN A 26 -38.14 -25.78 5.17
N ASP A 27 -38.90 -26.66 5.85
CA ASP A 27 -39.67 -27.73 5.21
C ASP A 27 -40.83 -27.19 4.34
N ILE A 28 -41.27 -25.96 4.60
CA ILE A 28 -42.32 -25.25 3.85
C ILE A 28 -41.69 -24.26 2.87
N ARG A 29 -40.67 -23.52 3.31
CA ARG A 29 -40.01 -22.48 2.51
C ARG A 29 -39.23 -23.05 1.33
N ASN A 30 -38.38 -24.07 1.53
CA ASN A 30 -37.52 -24.57 0.45
C ASN A 30 -38.32 -25.17 -0.73
N PRO A 31 -39.39 -25.96 -0.52
CA PRO A 31 -40.24 -26.39 -1.63
C PRO A 31 -40.98 -25.23 -2.32
N ALA A 32 -41.36 -24.20 -1.57
CA ALA A 32 -42.00 -23.00 -2.12
C ALA A 32 -41.01 -22.17 -2.97
N GLU A 33 -39.74 -22.04 -2.55
CA GLU A 33 -38.67 -21.41 -3.33
C GLU A 33 -38.45 -22.16 -4.64
N ALA A 34 -38.28 -23.48 -4.58
CA ALA A 34 -38.12 -24.31 -5.79
C ALA A 34 -39.34 -24.21 -6.73
N GLN A 35 -40.56 -24.13 -6.19
CA GLN A 35 -41.77 -23.93 -6.97
C GLN A 35 -41.82 -22.54 -7.59
N TYR A 36 -41.44 -21.49 -6.85
CA TYR A 36 -41.37 -20.13 -7.33
C TYR A 36 -40.35 -20.01 -8.47
N ASP A 37 -39.14 -20.55 -8.28
CA ASP A 37 -38.06 -20.49 -9.27
C ASP A 37 -38.42 -21.18 -10.59
N GLY A 38 -39.23 -22.25 -10.53
CA GLY A 38 -39.74 -22.97 -11.69
C GLY A 38 -40.79 -22.23 -12.55
N ILE A 39 -41.27 -21.06 -12.13
CA ILE A 39 -42.24 -20.24 -12.89
C ILE A 39 -41.48 -19.30 -13.85
N GLU A 40 -41.98 -19.12 -15.07
CA GLU A 40 -41.38 -18.18 -16.03
C GLU A 40 -41.53 -16.72 -15.57
N ASP A 41 -40.49 -15.90 -15.77
CA ASP A 41 -40.43 -14.52 -15.26
C ASP A 41 -41.58 -13.63 -15.72
N VAL A 42 -42.03 -13.73 -16.98
CA VAL A 42 -43.18 -12.95 -17.48
C VAL A 42 -44.45 -13.30 -16.72
N ALA A 43 -44.66 -14.58 -16.39
CA ALA A 43 -45.80 -15.02 -15.58
C ALA A 43 -45.65 -14.58 -14.11
N LYS A 44 -44.43 -14.67 -13.53
CA LYS A 44 -44.13 -14.15 -12.18
C LYS A 44 -44.48 -12.67 -12.08
N ILE A 45 -43.97 -11.84 -12.99
CA ILE A 45 -44.22 -10.40 -13.03
C ILE A 45 -45.72 -10.11 -13.03
N HIS A 46 -46.48 -10.78 -13.90
CA HIS A 46 -47.93 -10.62 -13.96
C HIS A 46 -48.60 -10.96 -12.62
N PHE A 47 -48.29 -12.13 -12.03
CA PHE A 47 -48.91 -12.53 -10.77
C PHE A 47 -48.50 -11.63 -9.60
N LEU A 48 -47.24 -11.20 -9.52
CA LEU A 48 -46.75 -10.29 -8.48
C LEU A 48 -47.45 -8.94 -8.54
N LEU A 49 -47.60 -8.34 -9.74
CA LEU A 49 -48.35 -7.09 -9.92
C LEU A 49 -49.83 -7.23 -9.51
N GLN A 50 -50.46 -8.36 -9.82
CA GLN A 50 -51.84 -8.63 -9.38
C GLN A 50 -51.94 -8.77 -7.86
N ILE A 51 -50.99 -9.44 -7.20
CA ILE A 51 -50.94 -9.54 -5.73
C ILE A 51 -50.78 -8.15 -5.11
N ILE A 52 -49.86 -7.34 -5.62
CA ILE A 52 -49.65 -5.96 -5.16
C ILE A 52 -50.96 -5.15 -5.24
N GLY A 53 -51.73 -5.28 -6.33
CA GLY A 53 -52.97 -4.51 -6.48
C GLY A 53 -54.19 -5.05 -5.73
N LYS A 54 -54.23 -6.36 -5.40
CA LYS A 54 -55.48 -7.04 -4.96
C LYS A 54 -55.41 -7.73 -3.61
N SER A 55 -54.23 -8.13 -3.13
CA SER A 55 -54.12 -8.83 -1.85
C SER A 55 -54.49 -7.90 -0.71
N THR A 56 -55.27 -8.42 0.24
CA THR A 56 -55.65 -7.68 1.44
C THR A 56 -54.57 -7.72 2.53
N ILE A 57 -53.56 -8.59 2.39
CA ILE A 57 -52.50 -8.84 3.38
C ILE A 57 -51.26 -7.99 3.03
N PRO A 58 -50.92 -6.95 3.83
CA PRO A 58 -49.80 -6.07 3.54
C PRO A 58 -48.45 -6.78 3.41
N GLU A 59 -48.19 -7.79 4.24
CA GLU A 59 -46.93 -8.54 4.25
C GLU A 59 -46.72 -9.31 2.93
N VAL A 60 -47.80 -9.89 2.38
CA VAL A 60 -47.79 -10.57 1.08
C VAL A 60 -47.55 -9.55 -0.05
N ARG A 61 -48.18 -8.37 0.01
CA ARG A 61 -47.93 -7.30 -0.98
C ARG A 61 -46.49 -6.80 -0.92
N GLN A 62 -45.93 -6.64 0.28
CA GLN A 62 -44.56 -6.22 0.49
C GLN A 62 -43.57 -7.25 -0.08
N MET A 63 -43.75 -8.53 0.23
CA MET A 63 -42.92 -9.61 -0.32
C MET A 63 -43.05 -9.68 -1.85
N ALA A 64 -44.27 -9.51 -2.40
CA ALA A 64 -44.48 -9.49 -3.84
C ALA A 64 -43.71 -8.34 -4.53
N ALA A 65 -43.67 -7.15 -3.92
CA ALA A 65 -42.89 -6.02 -4.44
C ALA A 65 -41.37 -6.26 -4.37
N VAL A 66 -40.87 -6.87 -3.29
CA VAL A 66 -39.44 -7.25 -3.15
C VAL A 66 -39.03 -8.28 -4.21
N LEU A 67 -39.85 -9.31 -4.40
CA LEU A 67 -39.61 -10.34 -5.42
C LEU A 67 -39.68 -9.76 -6.84
N LEU A 68 -40.58 -8.81 -7.08
CA LEU A 68 -40.69 -8.12 -8.37
C LEU A 68 -39.42 -7.30 -8.68
N ARG A 69 -38.93 -6.53 -7.69
CA ARG A 69 -37.67 -5.80 -7.81
C ARG A 69 -36.50 -6.73 -8.12
N ARG A 70 -36.39 -7.88 -7.42
CA ARG A 70 -35.34 -8.87 -7.65
C ARG A 70 -35.34 -9.39 -9.09
N ILE A 71 -36.51 -9.63 -9.68
CA ILE A 71 -36.59 -10.04 -11.10
C ILE A 71 -36.01 -8.94 -12.01
N PHE A 72 -36.39 -7.68 -11.77
CA PHE A 72 -35.91 -6.55 -12.57
C PHE A 72 -34.40 -6.32 -12.48
N ALA A 73 -33.80 -6.57 -11.31
CA ALA A 73 -32.36 -6.47 -11.10
C ALA A 73 -31.57 -7.63 -11.71
N THR A 74 -32.12 -8.84 -11.71
CA THR A 74 -31.37 -10.06 -12.04
C THR A 74 -31.36 -10.37 -13.54
N THR A 75 -32.40 -10.00 -14.29
CA THR A 75 -32.51 -10.33 -15.72
C THR A 75 -33.25 -9.26 -16.50
N VAL A 76 -32.76 -8.94 -17.71
CA VAL A 76 -33.45 -8.06 -18.67
C VAL A 76 -34.18 -8.84 -19.78
N ASP A 77 -34.10 -10.17 -19.77
CA ASP A 77 -34.66 -10.99 -20.84
C ASP A 77 -36.19 -10.92 -20.92
N PHE A 78 -36.86 -10.62 -19.79
CA PHE A 78 -38.31 -10.41 -19.78
C PHE A 78 -38.73 -9.24 -20.68
N ILE A 79 -37.87 -8.22 -20.85
CA ILE A 79 -38.12 -7.05 -21.72
C ILE A 79 -38.27 -7.50 -23.17
N LYS A 80 -37.44 -8.46 -23.62
CA LYS A 80 -37.49 -9.02 -24.98
C LYS A 80 -38.68 -9.94 -25.20
N LYS A 81 -39.26 -10.50 -24.13
CA LYS A 81 -40.37 -11.46 -24.18
C LYS A 81 -41.75 -10.81 -24.04
N LEU A 82 -41.83 -9.60 -23.50
CA LEU A 82 -43.05 -8.80 -23.42
C LEU A 82 -43.31 -8.09 -24.75
N ASP A 83 -44.57 -8.04 -25.18
CA ASP A 83 -44.98 -7.16 -26.28
C ASP A 83 -45.18 -5.71 -25.77
N ASP A 84 -45.30 -4.75 -26.70
CA ASP A 84 -45.44 -3.33 -26.35
C ASP A 84 -46.65 -3.09 -25.43
N ASN A 85 -47.75 -3.82 -25.63
CA ASN A 85 -48.95 -3.71 -24.79
C ASN A 85 -48.70 -4.23 -23.37
N GLY A 86 -48.01 -5.37 -23.23
CA GLY A 86 -47.62 -5.92 -21.93
C GLY A 86 -46.66 -5.02 -21.16
N MET A 87 -45.69 -4.42 -21.86
CA MET A 87 -44.77 -3.45 -21.28
C MET A 87 -45.50 -2.18 -20.81
N MET A 88 -46.40 -1.62 -21.64
CA MET A 88 -47.22 -0.46 -21.26
C MET A 88 -48.13 -0.75 -20.07
N ALA A 89 -48.75 -1.94 -20.03
CA ALA A 89 -49.62 -2.35 -18.92
C ALA A 89 -48.82 -2.49 -17.61
N MET A 90 -47.64 -3.14 -17.64
CA MET A 90 -46.77 -3.26 -16.47
C MET A 90 -46.33 -1.91 -15.92
N LYS A 91 -45.88 -1.00 -16.80
CA LYS A 91 -45.50 0.38 -16.43
C LYS A 91 -46.67 1.10 -15.77
N ALA A 92 -47.87 1.02 -16.36
CA ALA A 92 -49.07 1.66 -15.82
C ALA A 92 -49.50 1.04 -14.47
N ASP A 93 -49.40 -0.27 -14.31
CA ASP A 93 -49.76 -0.99 -13.08
C ASP A 93 -48.85 -0.60 -11.91
N LEU A 94 -47.53 -0.46 -12.14
CA LEU A 94 -46.58 0.01 -11.12
C LEU A 94 -46.90 1.43 -10.66
N LEU A 95 -47.07 2.37 -11.59
CA LEU A 95 -47.36 3.77 -11.26
C LEU A 95 -48.70 3.92 -10.53
N ARG A 96 -49.72 3.16 -10.94
CA ARG A 96 -51.01 3.10 -10.26
C ARG A 96 -50.90 2.50 -8.86
N GLY A 97 -50.13 1.41 -8.71
CA GLY A 97 -49.87 0.80 -7.41
C GLY A 97 -49.28 1.80 -6.41
N ILE A 98 -48.36 2.66 -6.84
CA ILE A 98 -47.80 3.73 -6.01
C ILE A 98 -48.86 4.77 -5.61
N GLN A 99 -49.75 5.15 -6.53
CA GLN A 99 -50.78 6.17 -6.27
C GLN A 99 -51.90 5.70 -5.31
N GLU A 100 -52.26 4.42 -5.41
CA GLU A 100 -53.39 3.82 -4.70
C GLU A 100 -52.98 3.22 -3.34
N GLU A 101 -51.72 2.77 -3.17
CA GLU A 101 -51.26 2.11 -1.95
C GLU A 101 -51.26 3.04 -0.72
N GLN A 102 -51.85 2.55 0.36
CA GLN A 102 -52.03 3.28 1.61
C GLN A 102 -50.98 2.90 2.65
N ASN A 103 -50.45 1.67 2.59
CA ASN A 103 -49.40 1.22 3.50
C ASN A 103 -48.03 1.77 3.04
N PRO A 104 -47.33 2.56 3.88
CA PRO A 104 -46.06 3.19 3.49
C PRO A 104 -44.95 2.17 3.20
N ALA A 105 -44.87 1.07 3.96
CA ALA A 105 -43.84 0.04 3.75
C ALA A 105 -44.01 -0.67 2.41
N VAL A 106 -45.25 -1.00 2.03
CA VAL A 106 -45.55 -1.58 0.71
C VAL A 106 -45.26 -0.57 -0.39
N ARG A 107 -45.70 0.68 -0.23
CA ARG A 107 -45.49 1.75 -1.23
C ARG A 107 -44.01 1.98 -1.53
N ARG A 108 -43.14 1.98 -0.51
CA ARG A 108 -41.68 2.07 -0.69
C ARG A 108 -41.14 0.89 -1.51
N LYS A 109 -41.54 -0.35 -1.21
CA LYS A 109 -41.12 -1.52 -2.00
C LYS A 109 -41.63 -1.52 -3.45
N ILE A 110 -42.79 -0.94 -3.72
CA ILE A 110 -43.25 -0.70 -5.11
C ILE A 110 -42.37 0.36 -5.80
N CYS A 111 -41.97 1.42 -5.08
CA CYS A 111 -41.04 2.43 -5.59
C CYS A 111 -39.67 1.81 -5.92
N ASP A 112 -39.15 0.92 -5.09
CA ASP A 112 -37.90 0.20 -5.36
C ASP A 112 -38.01 -0.61 -6.65
N ALA A 113 -39.10 -1.37 -6.83
CA ALA A 113 -39.35 -2.11 -8.06
C ALA A 113 -39.49 -1.19 -9.29
N ALA A 114 -40.14 -0.02 -9.15
CA ALA A 114 -40.23 0.95 -10.24
C ALA A 114 -38.87 1.56 -10.61
N SER A 115 -38.02 1.81 -9.62
CA SER A 115 -36.65 2.33 -9.81
C SER A 115 -35.80 1.33 -10.59
N GLU A 116 -35.83 0.06 -10.19
CA GLU A 116 -35.08 -1.01 -10.83
C GLU A 116 -35.54 -1.25 -12.28
N LEU A 117 -36.86 -1.26 -12.52
CA LEU A 117 -37.38 -1.36 -13.88
C LEU A 117 -36.95 -0.16 -14.73
N SER A 118 -36.94 1.05 -14.17
CA SER A 118 -36.46 2.23 -14.89
C SER A 118 -34.99 2.13 -15.27
N LYS A 119 -34.15 1.58 -14.38
CA LYS A 119 -32.74 1.35 -14.64
C LYS A 119 -32.56 0.37 -15.80
N SER A 120 -33.30 -0.74 -15.80
CA SER A 120 -33.31 -1.74 -16.89
C SER A 120 -33.87 -1.23 -18.22
N LEU A 121 -34.48 -0.04 -18.25
CA LEU A 121 -35.00 0.63 -19.45
C LEU A 121 -34.12 1.79 -19.93
N LEU A 122 -32.93 1.96 -19.35
CA LEU A 122 -31.89 2.84 -19.85
C LEU A 122 -31.11 2.12 -20.96
N ASP A 123 -30.98 2.72 -22.14
CA ASP A 123 -30.20 2.13 -23.24
C ASP A 123 -28.69 2.42 -23.12
N GLU A 124 -27.88 1.83 -24.01
CA GLU A 124 -26.42 2.03 -24.05
C GLU A 124 -26.01 3.50 -24.34
N GLU A 125 -26.90 4.30 -24.93
CA GLU A 125 -26.70 5.73 -25.17
C GLU A 125 -27.17 6.61 -23.98
N GLY A 126 -27.61 5.97 -22.89
CA GLY A 126 -28.09 6.62 -21.67
C GLY A 126 -29.47 7.26 -21.81
N TYR A 127 -30.29 6.88 -22.78
CA TYR A 127 -31.67 7.36 -22.93
C TYR A 127 -32.65 6.46 -22.14
N ASN A 128 -33.48 7.08 -21.30
CA ASN A 128 -34.50 6.35 -20.54
C ASN A 128 -35.79 6.20 -21.35
N HIS A 129 -36.17 4.96 -21.68
CA HIS A 129 -37.37 4.65 -22.45
C HIS A 129 -38.69 4.70 -21.65
N TRP A 130 -38.67 5.10 -20.38
CA TRP A 130 -39.86 5.24 -19.53
C TRP A 130 -40.21 6.72 -19.26
N GLN A 131 -40.61 7.43 -20.30
CA GLN A 131 -40.93 8.86 -20.23
C GLN A 131 -42.13 9.17 -19.32
N GLU A 132 -43.08 8.23 -19.18
CA GLU A 132 -44.21 8.35 -18.26
C GLU A 132 -43.78 8.42 -16.80
N LEU A 133 -42.69 7.72 -16.42
CA LEU A 133 -42.13 7.79 -15.08
C LEU A 133 -41.56 9.18 -14.80
N LEU A 134 -40.82 9.77 -15.75
CA LEU A 134 -40.27 11.13 -15.59
C LEU A 134 -41.39 12.15 -15.34
N LYS A 135 -42.47 12.05 -16.12
CA LYS A 135 -43.66 12.89 -15.93
C LYS A 135 -44.31 12.65 -14.57
N PHE A 136 -44.44 11.39 -14.17
CA PHE A 136 -45.01 10.98 -12.89
C PHE A 136 -44.22 11.57 -11.71
N LEU A 137 -42.89 11.54 -11.74
CA LEU A 137 -42.04 12.10 -10.69
C LEU A 137 -42.32 13.60 -10.48
N PHE A 138 -42.36 14.39 -11.57
CA PHE A 138 -42.67 15.82 -11.48
C PHE A 138 -44.10 16.09 -11.00
N GLU A 139 -45.10 15.33 -11.47
CA GLU A 139 -46.49 15.47 -11.02
C GLU A 139 -46.63 15.15 -9.52
N CYS A 140 -45.96 14.10 -9.05
CA CYS A 140 -45.97 13.68 -7.65
C CYS A 140 -45.26 14.68 -6.72
N CYS A 141 -44.09 15.20 -7.09
CA CYS A 141 -43.39 16.21 -6.28
C CYS A 141 -44.18 17.52 -6.14
N ASN A 142 -45.01 17.87 -7.13
CA ASN A 142 -45.91 19.02 -7.11
C ASN A 142 -47.29 18.75 -6.48
N SER A 143 -47.56 17.52 -6.05
CA SER A 143 -48.83 17.13 -5.44
C SER A 143 -49.01 17.75 -4.05
N ASN A 144 -50.26 17.97 -3.62
CA ASN A 144 -50.57 18.36 -2.25
C ASN A 144 -50.56 17.18 -1.25
N ARG A 145 -50.36 15.95 -1.75
CA ARG A 145 -50.31 14.72 -0.94
C ARG A 145 -48.85 14.41 -0.56
N PRO A 146 -48.46 14.50 0.73
CA PRO A 146 -47.09 14.23 1.15
C PRO A 146 -46.61 12.82 0.79
N GLU A 147 -47.51 11.83 0.77
CA GLU A 147 -47.18 10.44 0.47
C GLU A 147 -46.71 10.24 -0.98
N LEU A 148 -47.24 11.04 -1.91
CA LEU A 148 -46.83 11.01 -3.32
C LEU A 148 -45.50 11.72 -3.53
N LYS A 149 -45.26 12.82 -2.81
CA LYS A 149 -43.94 13.48 -2.81
C LYS A 149 -42.86 12.53 -2.29
N GLU A 150 -43.12 11.87 -1.17
CA GLU A 150 -42.23 10.85 -0.59
C GLU A 150 -41.91 9.76 -1.62
N SER A 151 -42.92 9.24 -2.31
CA SER A 151 -42.75 8.18 -3.31
C SER A 151 -41.88 8.61 -4.50
N ALA A 152 -42.10 9.81 -5.03
CA ALA A 152 -41.28 10.32 -6.13
C ALA A 152 -39.82 10.57 -5.71
N LEU A 153 -39.60 11.14 -4.53
CA LEU A 153 -38.26 11.35 -3.98
C LEU A 153 -37.57 10.02 -3.64
N HIS A 154 -38.32 9.01 -3.22
CA HIS A 154 -37.78 7.67 -2.99
C HIS A 154 -37.27 7.03 -4.27
N ILE A 155 -38.05 7.10 -5.36
CA ILE A 155 -37.60 6.60 -6.68
C ILE A 155 -36.36 7.35 -7.14
N PHE A 156 -36.36 8.67 -6.98
CA PHE A 156 -35.22 9.50 -7.36
C PHE A 156 -33.99 9.25 -6.49
N CYS A 157 -34.16 8.91 -5.20
CA CYS A 157 -33.07 8.53 -4.31
C CYS A 157 -32.49 7.14 -4.66
N SER A 158 -33.35 6.19 -5.04
CA SER A 158 -32.92 4.83 -5.41
C SER A 158 -32.30 4.77 -6.81
N PHE A 159 -32.73 5.63 -7.74
CA PHE A 159 -32.12 5.77 -9.06
C PHE A 159 -31.98 7.25 -9.45
N PRO A 160 -30.92 7.94 -8.97
CA PRO A 160 -30.73 9.36 -9.26
C PRO A 160 -30.50 9.65 -10.75
N GLY A 161 -29.96 8.68 -11.49
CA GLY A 161 -29.73 8.73 -12.94
C GLY A 161 -30.98 8.56 -13.81
N VAL A 162 -32.20 8.66 -13.24
CA VAL A 162 -33.46 8.42 -13.97
C VAL A 162 -33.62 9.26 -15.24
N PHE A 163 -33.00 10.43 -15.33
CA PHE A 163 -33.07 11.30 -16.50
C PHE A 163 -32.05 10.95 -17.61
N GLY A 164 -31.04 10.13 -17.31
CA GLY A 164 -30.01 9.73 -18.25
C GLY A 164 -29.37 10.90 -18.99
N ASN A 165 -29.21 10.79 -20.30
CA ASN A 165 -28.66 11.84 -21.16
C ASN A 165 -29.52 13.13 -21.25
N GLN A 166 -30.75 13.11 -20.73
CA GLN A 166 -31.62 14.29 -20.64
C GLN A 166 -31.41 15.10 -19.37
N GLN A 167 -30.60 14.62 -18.43
CA GLN A 167 -30.38 15.26 -17.13
C GLN A 167 -29.98 16.73 -17.25
N ASP A 168 -29.05 17.06 -18.14
CA ASP A 168 -28.58 18.43 -18.35
C ASP A 168 -29.69 19.38 -18.78
N HIS A 169 -30.68 18.89 -19.52
CA HIS A 169 -31.85 19.67 -19.91
C HIS A 169 -32.75 19.98 -18.70
N TYR A 170 -32.92 19.00 -17.81
CA TYR A 170 -33.82 19.09 -16.64
C TYR A 170 -33.13 19.61 -15.37
N LEU A 171 -31.82 19.83 -15.36
CA LEU A 171 -31.03 20.12 -14.15
C LEU A 171 -31.61 21.26 -13.31
N ASN A 172 -32.01 22.37 -13.94
CA ASN A 172 -32.63 23.50 -13.24
C ASN A 172 -33.98 23.15 -12.61
N VAL A 173 -34.77 22.31 -13.28
CA VAL A 173 -36.09 21.87 -12.80
C VAL A 173 -35.92 20.90 -11.63
N ILE A 174 -34.97 19.97 -11.73
CA ILE A 174 -34.60 19.03 -10.66
C ILE A 174 -34.14 19.82 -9.42
N LYS A 175 -33.25 20.79 -9.61
CA LYS A 175 -32.77 21.67 -8.54
C LYS A 175 -33.92 22.41 -7.85
N GLN A 176 -34.83 23.00 -8.63
CA GLN A 176 -35.99 23.72 -8.07
C GLN A 176 -36.95 22.79 -7.34
N MET A 177 -37.18 21.59 -7.86
CA MET A 177 -38.01 20.56 -7.23
C MET A 177 -37.42 20.15 -5.87
N LEU A 178 -36.14 19.80 -5.82
CA LEU A 178 -35.46 19.42 -4.58
C LEU A 178 -35.45 20.58 -3.57
N TYR A 179 -35.23 21.82 -4.02
CA TYR A 179 -35.36 23.01 -3.16
C TYR A 179 -36.73 23.10 -2.49
N GLN A 180 -37.81 22.92 -3.25
CA GLN A 180 -39.17 23.00 -2.72
C GLN A 180 -39.48 21.88 -1.73
N CYS A 181 -39.08 20.65 -2.04
CA CYS A 181 -39.29 19.49 -1.18
C CYS A 181 -38.46 19.58 0.12
N LEU A 182 -37.22 20.06 0.04
CA LEU A 182 -36.35 20.27 1.19
C LEU A 182 -36.88 21.35 2.15
N ASN A 183 -37.65 22.30 1.63
CA ASN A 183 -38.30 23.37 2.41
C ASN A 183 -39.79 23.09 2.70
N ASP A 184 -40.29 21.87 2.45
CA ASP A 184 -41.70 21.53 2.62
C ASP A 184 -42.13 21.68 4.09
N GLN A 185 -43.17 22.48 4.35
CA GLN A 185 -43.67 22.75 5.70
C GLN A 185 -44.73 21.75 6.17
N THR A 186 -45.18 20.86 5.29
CA THR A 186 -46.32 19.95 5.55
C THR A 186 -45.87 18.60 6.10
N SER A 187 -44.66 18.13 5.76
CA SER A 187 -44.14 16.84 6.20
C SER A 187 -42.63 16.84 6.41
N ARG A 188 -42.20 16.40 7.60
CA ARG A 188 -40.78 16.14 7.90
C ARG A 188 -40.22 15.01 7.02
N GLU A 189 -40.99 13.95 6.80
CA GLU A 189 -40.55 12.80 5.99
C GLU A 189 -40.22 13.21 4.56
N VAL A 190 -40.96 14.17 3.99
CA VAL A 190 -40.68 14.74 2.65
C VAL A 190 -39.35 15.49 2.65
N ARG A 191 -39.07 16.30 3.68
CA ARG A 191 -37.77 16.98 3.81
C ARG A 191 -36.62 15.98 3.97
N PHE A 192 -36.85 14.92 4.76
CA PHE A 192 -35.86 13.87 5.02
C PHE A 192 -35.46 13.12 3.75
N ILE A 193 -36.42 12.57 3.00
CA ILE A 193 -36.14 11.87 1.74
C ILE A 193 -35.64 12.83 0.65
N ALA A 194 -36.07 14.10 0.65
CA ALA A 194 -35.52 15.10 -0.27
C ALA A 194 -34.03 15.35 -0.03
N ALA A 195 -33.59 15.40 1.23
CA ALA A 195 -32.19 15.53 1.58
C ALA A 195 -31.37 14.31 1.10
N ARG A 196 -31.86 13.09 1.37
CA ARG A 196 -31.22 11.86 0.88
C ARG A 196 -31.10 11.83 -0.65
N ALA A 197 -32.20 12.12 -1.34
CA ALA A 197 -32.24 12.10 -2.79
C ALA A 197 -31.33 13.18 -3.41
N LEU A 198 -31.22 14.33 -2.75
CA LEU A 198 -30.30 15.39 -3.16
C LEU A 198 -28.84 14.96 -3.00
N CYS A 199 -28.46 14.35 -1.88
CA CYS A 199 -27.10 13.83 -1.68
C CYS A 199 -26.76 12.79 -2.75
N ALA A 200 -27.60 11.75 -2.90
CA ALA A 200 -27.39 10.68 -3.89
C ALA A 200 -27.28 11.24 -5.32
N PHE A 201 -28.14 12.20 -5.69
CA PHE A 201 -28.07 12.82 -7.01
C PHE A 201 -26.77 13.59 -7.26
N ILE A 202 -26.30 14.35 -6.27
CA ILE A 202 -25.06 15.11 -6.41
C ILE A 202 -23.87 14.18 -6.53
N THR A 203 -23.77 13.20 -5.62
CA THR A 203 -22.65 12.24 -5.57
C THR A 203 -22.60 11.40 -6.84
N ASP A 204 -23.73 10.86 -7.30
CA ASP A 204 -23.72 9.84 -8.36
C ASP A 204 -23.85 10.42 -9.78
N GLN A 205 -24.43 11.62 -9.93
CA GLN A 205 -24.85 12.10 -11.26
C GLN A 205 -24.35 13.50 -11.63
N VAL A 206 -23.90 14.32 -10.68
CA VAL A 206 -23.48 15.71 -10.97
C VAL A 206 -21.96 15.80 -11.07
N GLY A 207 -21.45 15.96 -12.29
CA GLY A 207 -20.02 16.18 -12.49
C GLY A 207 -19.47 17.44 -11.80
N ASP A 208 -18.21 17.40 -11.38
CA ASP A 208 -17.52 18.38 -10.52
C ASP A 208 -17.76 19.85 -10.90
N THR A 209 -17.71 20.15 -12.19
CA THR A 209 -17.87 21.52 -12.70
C THR A 209 -19.25 22.12 -12.43
N LYS A 210 -20.28 21.28 -12.24
CA LYS A 210 -21.67 21.68 -12.02
C LYS A 210 -22.10 21.58 -10.56
N GLN A 211 -21.40 20.81 -9.72
CA GLN A 211 -21.76 20.60 -8.30
C GLN A 211 -21.97 21.93 -7.56
N ARG A 212 -21.13 22.94 -7.82
CA ARG A 212 -21.25 24.29 -7.21
C ARG A 212 -22.63 24.93 -7.36
N GLN A 213 -23.40 24.56 -8.38
CA GLN A 213 -24.76 25.07 -8.59
C GLN A 213 -25.73 24.64 -7.48
N PHE A 214 -25.44 23.56 -6.75
CA PHE A 214 -26.27 23.02 -5.68
C PHE A 214 -25.90 23.54 -4.28
N ALA A 215 -24.85 24.36 -4.15
CA ALA A 215 -24.34 24.83 -2.86
C ALA A 215 -25.39 25.54 -1.99
N GLU A 216 -26.37 26.21 -2.60
CA GLU A 216 -27.45 26.91 -1.89
C GLU A 216 -28.46 25.96 -1.21
N LEU A 217 -28.46 24.68 -1.55
CA LEU A 217 -29.35 23.66 -0.98
C LEU A 217 -28.76 23.01 0.29
N ILE A 218 -27.44 23.06 0.48
CA ILE A 218 -26.73 22.43 1.59
C ILE A 218 -27.27 22.85 2.96
N PRO A 219 -27.59 24.14 3.24
CA PRO A 219 -28.18 24.53 4.52
C PRO A 219 -29.48 23.77 4.86
N GLY A 220 -30.29 23.40 3.87
CA GLY A 220 -31.49 22.60 4.10
C GLY A 220 -31.18 21.16 4.51
N ILE A 221 -30.11 20.56 3.99
CA ILE A 221 -29.65 19.22 4.40
C ILE A 221 -29.19 19.26 5.86
N ILE A 222 -28.40 20.28 6.22
CA ILE A 222 -27.92 20.50 7.59
C ILE A 222 -29.10 20.62 8.57
N GLU A 223 -30.16 21.36 8.18
CA GLU A 223 -31.35 21.50 9.04
C GLU A 223 -32.12 20.18 9.19
N VAL A 224 -32.22 19.36 8.14
CA VAL A 224 -32.82 18.02 8.23
C VAL A 224 -32.06 17.13 9.21
N VAL A 225 -30.73 17.17 9.18
CA VAL A 225 -29.90 16.42 10.15
C VAL A 225 -30.12 16.93 11.56
N ARG A 226 -30.15 18.25 11.77
CA ARG A 226 -30.45 18.88 13.07
C ARG A 226 -31.80 18.40 13.61
N GLU A 227 -32.82 18.43 12.77
CA GLU A 227 -34.17 17.98 13.11
C GLU A 227 -34.20 16.50 13.50
N SER A 228 -33.55 15.63 12.71
CA SER A 228 -33.54 14.19 12.97
C SER A 228 -32.81 13.87 14.28
N ALA A 229 -31.63 14.48 14.50
CA ALA A 229 -30.85 14.32 15.71
C ALA A 229 -31.62 14.78 16.96
N GLN A 230 -32.33 15.92 16.90
CA GLN A 230 -33.16 16.41 18.02
C GLN A 230 -34.29 15.46 18.41
N SER A 231 -34.81 14.68 17.46
CA SER A 231 -35.82 13.66 17.73
C SER A 231 -35.25 12.27 18.02
N ASN A 232 -33.91 12.12 18.03
CA ASN A 232 -33.24 10.83 18.02
C ASN A 232 -33.82 9.89 16.95
N GLY A 233 -34.02 10.45 15.75
CA GLY A 233 -34.62 9.79 14.59
C GLY A 233 -33.58 9.08 13.72
N ASP A 234 -33.93 8.88 12.45
CA ASP A 234 -33.09 8.21 11.45
C ASP A 234 -31.83 9.04 11.11
N ASP A 235 -30.65 8.44 11.20
CA ASP A 235 -29.33 9.05 10.97
C ASP A 235 -28.85 8.94 9.51
N THR A 236 -29.62 8.34 8.62
CA THR A 236 -29.21 8.04 7.24
C THR A 236 -28.77 9.28 6.44
N VAL A 237 -29.36 10.46 6.67
CA VAL A 237 -28.94 11.70 5.98
C VAL A 237 -27.54 12.14 6.41
N LEU A 238 -27.15 11.87 7.65
CA LEU A 238 -25.77 12.06 8.11
C LEU A 238 -24.88 10.95 7.54
N LYS A 239 -25.25 9.68 7.80
CA LYS A 239 -24.46 8.48 7.49
C LYS A 239 -24.15 8.29 6.00
N SER A 240 -25.17 8.32 5.14
CA SER A 240 -25.05 8.06 3.69
C SER A 240 -25.51 9.28 2.88
N GLY A 241 -25.16 10.46 3.37
CA GLY A 241 -25.58 11.73 2.77
C GLY A 241 -24.51 12.78 2.97
N LEU A 242 -24.39 13.34 4.17
CA LEU A 242 -23.35 14.33 4.45
C LEU A 242 -21.94 13.73 4.45
N ILE A 243 -21.77 12.50 4.95
CA ILE A 243 -20.46 11.80 4.89
C ILE A 243 -20.09 11.50 3.43
N ASP A 244 -21.00 10.93 2.64
CA ASP A 244 -20.76 10.69 1.19
C ASP A 244 -20.43 11.98 0.43
N LEU A 245 -21.09 13.10 0.77
CA LEU A 245 -20.78 14.41 0.21
C LEU A 245 -19.42 14.94 0.68
N ALA A 246 -19.02 14.67 1.92
CA ALA A 246 -17.71 15.02 2.44
C ALA A 246 -16.60 14.23 1.76
N GLU A 247 -16.83 12.95 1.48
CA GLU A 247 -15.88 12.06 0.80
C GLU A 247 -15.75 12.39 -0.68
N ASN A 248 -16.88 12.46 -1.40
CA ASN A 248 -16.88 12.52 -2.87
C ASN A 248 -17.00 13.95 -3.43
N CYS A 249 -17.57 14.88 -2.67
CA CYS A 249 -17.88 16.24 -3.14
C CYS A 249 -17.51 17.35 -2.12
N PRO A 250 -16.38 17.29 -1.39
CA PRO A 250 -16.15 18.15 -0.22
C PRO A 250 -16.18 19.64 -0.54
N LYS A 251 -15.71 20.04 -1.74
CA LYS A 251 -15.70 21.45 -2.19
C LYS A 251 -17.09 22.07 -2.24
N LEU A 252 -18.14 21.27 -2.39
CA LEU A 252 -19.53 21.72 -2.34
C LEU A 252 -19.94 22.23 -0.96
N LEU A 253 -19.38 21.64 0.10
CA LEU A 253 -19.69 21.97 1.49
C LEU A 253 -19.01 23.27 1.93
N ARG A 254 -18.04 23.79 1.17
CA ARG A 254 -17.25 25.00 1.50
C ARG A 254 -18.10 26.19 1.98
N PRO A 255 -19.21 26.59 1.33
CA PRO A 255 -19.99 27.74 1.78
C PRO A 255 -20.74 27.50 3.10
N SER A 256 -20.99 26.24 3.47
CA SER A 256 -21.72 25.84 4.67
C SER A 256 -20.86 25.06 5.67
N LEU A 257 -19.53 25.10 5.52
CA LEU A 257 -18.60 24.32 6.33
C LEU A 257 -18.67 24.70 7.81
N GLU A 258 -18.66 25.99 8.14
CA GLU A 258 -18.77 26.41 9.55
C GLU A 258 -20.13 26.05 10.18
N PRO A 259 -21.29 26.30 9.54
CA PRO A 259 -22.58 25.80 10.03
C PRO A 259 -22.62 24.28 10.23
N LEU A 260 -22.02 23.52 9.32
CA LEU A 260 -21.96 22.07 9.40
C LEU A 260 -21.15 21.63 10.63
N ILE A 261 -19.88 22.05 10.75
CA ILE A 261 -19.03 21.68 11.90
C ILE A 261 -19.66 22.12 13.22
N THR A 262 -20.33 23.27 13.25
CA THR A 262 -21.05 23.74 14.44
C THR A 262 -22.17 22.77 14.84
N LEU A 263 -22.99 22.31 13.88
CA LEU A 263 -24.02 21.30 14.15
C LEU A 263 -23.41 19.99 14.65
N LEU A 264 -22.36 19.50 14.01
CA LEU A 264 -21.71 18.24 14.38
C LEU A 264 -21.17 18.30 15.82
N LEU A 265 -20.51 19.41 16.19
CA LEU A 265 -20.07 19.64 17.57
C LEU A 265 -21.22 19.72 18.58
N GLU A 266 -22.35 20.33 18.21
CA GLU A 266 -23.55 20.36 19.06
C GLU A 266 -24.14 18.97 19.29
N ILE A 267 -24.03 18.06 18.31
CA ILE A 267 -24.46 16.66 18.42
C ILE A 267 -23.48 15.89 19.31
N ILE A 268 -22.17 15.99 19.04
CA ILE A 268 -21.11 15.30 19.78
C ILE A 268 -21.16 15.63 21.28
N ALA A 269 -21.40 16.89 21.63
CA ALA A 269 -21.43 17.36 23.01
C ALA A 269 -22.69 16.92 23.81
N LYS A 270 -23.71 16.34 23.16
CA LYS A 270 -24.94 15.89 23.81
C LYS A 270 -24.87 14.40 24.15
N SER A 271 -24.44 14.09 25.36
CA SER A 271 -24.41 12.72 25.90
C SER A 271 -25.78 12.04 26.04
N GLU A 272 -26.89 12.77 25.84
CA GLU A 272 -28.26 12.22 25.84
C GLU A 272 -28.65 11.57 24.50
N LEU A 273 -27.92 11.86 23.42
CA LEU A 273 -28.14 11.24 22.11
C LEU A 273 -27.46 9.87 22.05
N GLY A 274 -27.99 8.98 21.21
CA GLY A 274 -27.36 7.67 20.98
C GLY A 274 -25.92 7.80 20.49
N GLU A 275 -25.07 6.84 20.84
CA GLU A 275 -23.63 6.86 20.52
C GLU A 275 -23.37 6.97 19.01
N ASN A 276 -24.17 6.28 18.20
CA ASN A 276 -24.15 6.36 16.74
C ASN A 276 -24.19 7.80 16.21
N TRP A 277 -25.02 8.68 16.78
CA TRP A 277 -25.11 10.08 16.34
C TRP A 277 -23.80 10.84 16.61
N ARG A 278 -23.14 10.53 17.73
CA ARG A 278 -21.86 11.14 18.11
C ARG A 278 -20.74 10.60 17.22
N HIS A 279 -20.67 9.28 17.02
CA HIS A 279 -19.68 8.64 16.15
C HIS A 279 -19.80 9.12 14.70
N LEU A 280 -20.99 9.11 14.10
CA LEU A 280 -21.21 9.60 12.74
C LEU A 280 -20.89 11.10 12.59
N SER A 281 -21.10 11.89 13.65
CA SER A 281 -20.75 13.30 13.62
C SER A 281 -19.25 13.53 13.66
N VAL A 282 -18.51 12.71 14.43
CA VAL A 282 -17.05 12.69 14.40
C VAL A 282 -16.55 12.21 13.04
N GLU A 283 -17.10 11.11 12.51
CA GLU A 283 -16.75 10.57 11.21
C GLU A 283 -16.86 11.64 10.12
N CYS A 284 -17.98 12.37 10.04
CA CYS A 284 -18.13 13.44 9.06
C CYS A 284 -17.07 14.55 9.16
N ILE A 285 -16.60 14.88 10.37
CA ILE A 285 -15.50 15.85 10.56
C ILE A 285 -14.16 15.25 10.08
N VAL A 286 -13.91 13.98 10.41
CA VAL A 286 -12.68 13.26 10.04
C VAL A 286 -12.61 13.05 8.53
N THR A 287 -13.69 12.59 7.90
CA THR A 287 -13.79 12.47 6.44
C THR A 287 -13.49 13.79 5.74
N LEU A 288 -14.02 14.91 6.24
CA LEU A 288 -13.70 16.24 5.69
C LEU A 288 -12.21 16.59 5.83
N ALA A 289 -11.57 16.18 6.92
CA ALA A 289 -10.16 16.38 7.16
C ALA A 289 -9.28 15.51 6.25
N GLU A 290 -9.74 14.35 5.80
CA GLU A 290 -9.05 13.47 4.86
C GLU A 290 -9.29 13.89 3.40
N SER A 291 -10.54 14.16 3.03
CA SER A 291 -10.93 14.44 1.64
C SER A 291 -10.71 15.90 1.23
N ALA A 292 -10.74 16.85 2.17
CA ALA A 292 -10.45 18.27 1.90
C ALA A 292 -9.72 18.97 3.08
N PRO A 293 -8.52 18.48 3.46
CA PRO A 293 -7.78 18.98 4.61
C PRO A 293 -7.54 20.49 4.58
N ALA A 294 -7.18 21.04 3.42
CA ALA A 294 -6.95 22.47 3.26
C ALA A 294 -8.20 23.33 3.53
N MET A 295 -9.41 22.83 3.22
CA MET A 295 -10.65 23.51 3.57
C MET A 295 -10.89 23.53 5.08
N VAL A 296 -10.62 22.42 5.75
CA VAL A 296 -10.76 22.30 7.22
C VAL A 296 -9.71 23.17 7.94
N ARG A 297 -8.46 23.21 7.45
CA ARG A 297 -7.41 24.11 7.97
C ARG A 297 -7.80 25.59 7.92
N LYS A 298 -8.56 26.03 6.91
CA LYS A 298 -9.08 27.40 6.84
C LYS A 298 -10.09 27.73 7.95
N VAL A 299 -10.75 26.73 8.54
CA VAL A 299 -11.66 26.87 9.68
C VAL A 299 -11.06 26.33 10.97
N GLN A 300 -9.73 26.42 11.12
CA GLN A 300 -8.96 25.94 12.28
C GLN A 300 -9.48 26.36 13.67
N LYS A 301 -10.31 27.42 13.76
CA LYS A 301 -10.95 27.85 15.01
C LYS A 301 -11.80 26.76 15.69
N PHE A 302 -12.24 25.74 14.94
CA PHE A 302 -13.00 24.61 15.48
C PHE A 302 -12.12 23.47 16.02
N ILE A 303 -10.87 23.35 15.60
CA ILE A 303 -9.93 22.32 16.09
C ILE A 303 -9.78 22.31 17.62
N PRO A 304 -9.62 23.45 18.33
CA PRO A 304 -9.57 23.45 19.78
C PRO A 304 -10.90 23.08 20.46
N LEU A 305 -12.01 22.99 19.71
CA LEU A 305 -13.31 22.51 20.21
C LEU A 305 -13.51 21.02 19.93
N ILE A 306 -12.96 20.51 18.82
CA ILE A 306 -13.05 19.10 18.41
C ILE A 306 -12.18 18.22 19.30
N ILE A 307 -10.91 18.59 19.50
CA ILE A 307 -9.94 17.76 20.24
C ILE A 307 -10.42 17.39 21.65
N PRO A 308 -10.95 18.31 22.47
CA PRO A 308 -11.49 17.94 23.78
C PRO A 308 -12.65 16.95 23.75
N GLN A 309 -13.46 16.93 22.67
CA GLN A 309 -14.55 15.96 22.53
C GLN A 309 -14.00 14.55 22.27
N LEU A 310 -13.01 14.43 21.37
CA LEU A 310 -12.34 13.15 21.10
C LEU A 310 -11.65 12.62 22.37
N LEU A 311 -10.92 13.48 23.07
CA LEU A 311 -10.28 13.13 24.34
C LEU A 311 -11.30 12.75 25.43
N ALA A 312 -12.48 13.36 25.45
CA ALA A 312 -13.54 12.97 26.38
C ALA A 312 -14.12 11.59 26.04
N MET A 313 -14.24 11.25 24.76
CA MET A 313 -14.63 9.90 24.32
C MET A 313 -13.58 8.85 24.73
N MET A 314 -12.28 9.16 24.62
CA MET A 314 -11.19 8.29 25.08
C MET A 314 -11.15 8.05 26.60
N VAL A 315 -11.78 8.93 27.39
CA VAL A 315 -11.89 8.78 28.86
C VAL A 315 -13.04 7.85 29.25
N ASP A 316 -13.94 7.53 28.33
CA ASP A 316 -15.14 6.71 28.57
C ASP A 316 -14.78 5.21 28.66
N LEU A 317 -14.19 4.84 29.80
CA LEU A 317 -13.69 3.49 30.07
C LEU A 317 -14.31 2.91 31.34
N GLU A 318 -14.79 1.68 31.23
CA GLU A 318 -15.22 0.90 32.38
C GLU A 318 -14.03 0.44 33.24
N ASP A 319 -14.23 0.37 34.56
CA ASP A 319 -13.21 -0.06 35.53
C ASP A 319 -13.53 -1.49 35.98
N ASP A 320 -13.11 -2.46 35.18
CA ASP A 320 -13.16 -3.87 35.53
C ASP A 320 -11.91 -4.29 36.34
N PRO A 321 -12.06 -4.72 37.60
CA PRO A 321 -10.96 -5.17 38.44
C PRO A 321 -10.23 -6.43 37.93
N GLU A 322 -10.89 -7.29 37.15
CA GLU A 322 -10.29 -8.54 36.67
C GLU A 322 -9.60 -8.40 35.31
N TRP A 323 -9.83 -7.29 34.59
CA TRP A 323 -9.18 -6.94 33.32
C TRP A 323 -7.69 -7.27 33.30
N SER A 324 -6.95 -6.85 34.32
CA SER A 324 -5.48 -7.00 34.38
C SER A 324 -4.99 -8.45 34.47
N LYS A 325 -5.85 -9.37 34.91
CA LYS A 325 -5.57 -10.80 35.13
C LYS A 325 -6.15 -11.70 34.05
N SER A 326 -7.01 -11.18 33.17
CA SER A 326 -7.57 -11.96 32.09
C SER A 326 -6.45 -12.53 31.21
N ASP A 327 -6.58 -13.82 30.88
CA ASP A 327 -5.69 -14.51 29.93
C ASP A 327 -6.22 -14.40 28.49
N GLU A 328 -7.47 -13.99 28.33
CA GLU A 328 -8.10 -13.70 27.05
C GLU A 328 -8.22 -12.19 26.88
N ILE A 329 -7.84 -11.70 25.70
CA ILE A 329 -8.14 -10.34 25.28
C ILE A 329 -9.56 -10.45 24.70
N GLU A 330 -10.55 -9.91 25.42
CA GLU A 330 -11.89 -9.73 24.86
C GLU A 330 -11.76 -8.86 23.60
N ASP A 331 -12.45 -9.26 22.52
CA ASP A 331 -12.53 -8.45 21.30
C ASP A 331 -12.96 -7.04 21.72
N GLU A 332 -12.12 -6.05 21.41
CA GLU A 332 -12.44 -4.68 21.75
C GLU A 332 -13.74 -4.32 21.05
N ASP A 333 -14.70 -3.76 21.79
CA ASP A 333 -15.89 -3.19 21.18
C ASP A 333 -15.43 -2.03 20.29
N TYR A 334 -15.23 -2.31 19.01
CA TYR A 334 -14.77 -1.35 18.00
C TYR A 334 -15.73 -0.17 17.86
N GLU A 335 -16.98 -0.33 18.33
CA GLU A 335 -17.98 0.73 18.38
C GLU A 335 -17.93 1.53 19.70
N SER A 336 -17.04 1.19 20.65
CA SER A 336 -16.91 1.93 21.90
C SER A 336 -16.43 3.36 21.69
N ASN A 337 -16.92 4.29 22.52
CA ASN A 337 -16.49 5.69 22.50
C ASN A 337 -14.96 5.84 22.59
N SER A 338 -14.29 5.00 23.38
CA SER A 338 -12.83 5.11 23.54
C SER A 338 -12.06 4.79 22.27
N VAL A 339 -12.45 3.73 21.56
CA VAL A 339 -11.78 3.29 20.33
C VAL A 339 -12.08 4.27 19.20
N VAL A 340 -13.34 4.68 19.03
CA VAL A 340 -13.73 5.68 18.03
C VAL A 340 -13.00 7.01 18.28
N GLY A 341 -12.91 7.46 19.54
CA GLY A 341 -12.23 8.70 19.90
C GLY A 341 -10.73 8.67 19.59
N GLU A 342 -10.07 7.53 19.82
CA GLU A 342 -8.66 7.32 19.50
C GLU A 342 -8.40 7.29 18.00
N SER A 343 -9.10 6.41 17.27
CA SER A 343 -8.95 6.27 15.81
C SER A 343 -9.29 7.57 15.07
N SER A 344 -10.31 8.30 15.52
CA SER A 344 -10.66 9.60 14.95
C SER A 344 -9.61 10.67 15.20
N LEU A 345 -8.91 10.62 16.34
CA LEU A 345 -7.84 11.56 16.66
C LEU A 345 -6.61 11.33 15.78
N ASP A 346 -6.27 10.07 15.56
CA ASP A 346 -5.19 9.66 14.64
C ASP A 346 -5.49 10.11 13.20
N ARG A 347 -6.62 9.69 12.64
CA ARG A 347 -7.06 10.10 11.29
C ARG A 347 -7.12 11.62 11.11
N LEU A 348 -7.58 12.35 12.14
CA LEU A 348 -7.59 13.82 12.13
C LEU A 348 -6.17 14.42 12.14
N ALA A 349 -5.23 13.80 12.87
CA ALA A 349 -3.82 14.19 12.89
C ALA A 349 -3.15 13.94 11.54
N CYS A 350 -3.37 12.78 10.92
CA CYS A 350 -2.85 12.43 9.60
C CYS A 350 -3.42 13.35 8.52
N GLY A 351 -4.73 13.63 8.52
CA GLY A 351 -5.37 14.52 7.53
C GLY A 351 -4.93 15.99 7.64
N LEU A 352 -4.91 16.56 8.85
CA LEU A 352 -4.64 18.01 9.01
C LEU A 352 -3.17 18.36 9.25
N GLY A 353 -2.34 17.36 9.56
CA GLY A 353 -0.92 17.49 9.83
C GLY A 353 -0.57 18.05 11.21
N GLY A 354 0.60 17.68 11.70
CA GLY A 354 1.07 18.03 13.05
C GLY A 354 1.26 19.51 13.34
N LYS A 355 1.47 20.37 12.32
CA LYS A 355 1.49 21.83 12.54
C LYS A 355 0.15 22.35 13.07
N THR A 356 -0.96 21.73 12.65
CA THR A 356 -2.32 22.11 13.04
C THR A 356 -2.72 21.47 14.37
N ILE A 357 -2.48 20.16 14.51
CA ILE A 357 -3.01 19.37 15.64
C ILE A 357 -2.15 19.45 16.89
N LEU A 358 -0.82 19.32 16.76
CA LEU A 358 0.09 19.18 17.91
C LEU A 358 0.03 20.34 18.93
N PRO A 359 -0.14 21.62 18.55
CA PRO A 359 -0.26 22.71 19.53
C PRO A 359 -1.44 22.55 20.51
N HIS A 360 -2.54 21.95 20.06
CA HIS A 360 -3.72 21.73 20.88
C HIS A 360 -3.58 20.51 21.79
N ILE A 361 -2.89 19.48 21.30
CA ILE A 361 -2.53 18.29 22.06
C ILE A 361 -1.59 18.66 23.20
N THR A 362 -0.50 19.38 22.90
CA THR A 362 0.48 19.83 23.90
C THR A 362 -0.11 20.77 24.95
N ALA A 363 -1.19 21.49 24.64
CA ALA A 363 -1.90 22.32 25.61
C ALA A 363 -2.80 21.51 26.57
N THR A 364 -3.34 20.37 26.11
CA THR A 364 -4.39 19.62 26.83
C THR A 364 -3.85 18.40 27.59
N ILE A 365 -3.00 17.60 26.94
CA ILE A 365 -2.50 16.33 27.48
C ILE A 365 -1.79 16.47 28.84
N PRO A 366 -0.94 17.49 29.11
CA PRO A 366 -0.28 17.61 30.41
C PRO A 366 -1.26 17.67 31.60
N GLN A 367 -2.44 18.27 31.41
CA GLN A 367 -3.47 18.31 32.45
C GLN A 367 -4.08 16.93 32.67
N MET A 368 -4.35 16.18 31.59
CA MET A 368 -4.88 14.81 31.66
C MET A 368 -3.91 13.86 32.37
N LEU A 369 -2.63 13.92 32.02
CA LEU A 369 -1.58 13.09 32.63
C LEU A 369 -1.38 13.38 34.13
N SER A 370 -1.71 14.60 34.59
CA SER A 370 -1.63 14.99 36.00
C SER A 370 -2.90 14.71 36.81
N ASN A 371 -3.96 14.20 36.17
CA ASN A 371 -5.26 14.01 36.80
C ASN A 371 -5.26 12.84 37.81
N GLY A 372 -6.02 12.99 38.90
CA GLY A 372 -6.18 11.94 39.91
C GLY A 372 -6.95 10.71 39.40
N ASP A 373 -7.87 10.89 38.46
CA ASP A 373 -8.57 9.78 37.80
C ASP A 373 -7.65 9.11 36.77
N TRP A 374 -7.54 7.79 36.86
CA TRP A 374 -6.66 6.99 36.01
C TRP A 374 -7.10 7.02 34.54
N ARG A 375 -8.40 7.18 34.25
CA ARG A 375 -8.94 7.21 32.89
C ARG A 375 -8.39 8.38 32.06
N TYR A 376 -8.21 9.54 32.69
CA TYR A 376 -7.58 10.70 32.06
C TYR A 376 -6.10 10.46 31.76
N ARG A 377 -5.37 9.83 32.69
CA ARG A 377 -3.95 9.51 32.46
C ARG A 377 -3.78 8.48 31.35
N HIS A 378 -4.66 7.47 31.33
CA HIS A 378 -4.76 6.49 30.25
C HIS A 378 -5.02 7.16 28.90
N ALA A 379 -6.13 7.91 28.78
CA ALA A 379 -6.50 8.61 27.55
C ALA A 379 -5.41 9.58 27.08
N GLY A 380 -4.73 10.27 28.01
CA GLY A 380 -3.60 11.15 27.68
C GLY A 380 -2.40 10.40 27.07
N LEU A 381 -2.14 9.15 27.48
CA LEU A 381 -1.08 8.32 26.89
C LEU A 381 -1.49 7.77 25.53
N MET A 382 -2.71 7.26 25.41
CA MET A 382 -3.25 6.77 24.12
C MET A 382 -3.34 7.90 23.09
N ALA A 383 -3.68 9.12 23.50
CA ALA A 383 -3.69 10.28 22.61
C ALA A 383 -2.28 10.67 22.13
N ILE A 384 -1.21 10.42 22.92
CA ILE A 384 0.17 10.59 22.45
C ILE A 384 0.49 9.54 21.39
N SER A 385 0.04 8.29 21.58
CA SER A 385 0.18 7.23 20.56
C SER A 385 -0.54 7.62 19.27
N ALA A 386 -1.81 7.99 19.36
CA ALA A 386 -2.67 8.26 18.21
C ALA A 386 -2.17 9.41 17.34
N VAL A 387 -1.60 10.47 17.91
CA VAL A 387 -1.11 11.60 17.08
C VAL A 387 0.33 11.41 16.59
N GLY A 388 1.00 10.31 16.96
CA GLY A 388 2.41 10.06 16.68
C GLY A 388 2.72 10.08 15.20
N GLU A 389 1.93 9.37 14.40
CA GLU A 389 2.04 9.28 12.94
C GLU A 389 1.78 10.65 12.28
N GLY A 390 0.57 11.20 12.43
CA GLY A 390 0.20 12.47 11.79
C GLY A 390 0.99 13.70 12.27
N CYS A 391 1.62 13.63 13.45
CA CYS A 391 2.45 14.71 14.00
C CYS A 391 3.96 14.40 14.04
N GLN A 392 4.41 13.32 13.39
CA GLN A 392 5.78 12.79 13.49
C GLN A 392 6.86 13.88 13.32
N LYS A 393 6.82 14.64 12.21
CA LYS A 393 7.82 15.67 11.90
C LYS A 393 7.96 16.73 13.00
N GLN A 394 6.85 17.19 13.58
CA GLN A 394 6.86 18.22 14.63
C GLN A 394 7.15 17.62 16.02
N MET A 395 6.66 16.42 16.30
CA MET A 395 6.92 15.70 17.54
C MET A 395 8.39 15.30 17.68
N GLU A 396 9.10 15.02 16.58
CA GLU A 396 10.52 14.64 16.64
C GLU A 396 11.38 15.72 17.34
N ILE A 397 11.02 16.99 17.19
CA ILE A 397 11.67 18.14 17.84
C ILE A 397 11.45 18.11 19.37
N LEU A 398 10.27 17.69 19.80
CA LEU A 398 9.84 17.62 21.21
C LEU A 398 10.05 16.23 21.84
N LEU A 399 10.56 15.26 21.07
CA LEU A 399 10.54 13.85 21.41
C LEU A 399 11.23 13.55 22.75
N MET A 400 12.28 14.31 23.09
CA MET A 400 12.95 14.20 24.38
C MET A 400 12.04 14.56 25.55
N ASP A 401 11.28 15.65 25.43
CA ASP A 401 10.36 16.09 26.47
C ASP A 401 9.16 15.13 26.58
N VAL A 402 8.57 14.74 25.45
CA VAL A 402 7.49 13.74 25.40
C VAL A 402 7.93 12.45 26.07
N THR A 403 9.09 11.91 25.70
CA THR A 403 9.61 10.66 26.28
C THR A 403 9.85 10.77 27.79
N ASN A 404 10.39 11.92 28.25
CA ASN A 404 10.61 12.15 29.69
C ASN A 404 9.30 12.26 30.49
N VAL A 405 8.21 12.69 29.84
CA VAL A 405 6.87 12.76 30.45
C VAL A 405 6.19 11.39 30.45
N VAL A 406 6.35 10.59 29.40
CA VAL A 406 5.71 9.26 29.27
C VAL A 406 6.35 8.23 30.19
N LEU A 407 7.68 8.09 30.19
CA LEU A 407 8.39 7.01 30.89
C LEU A 407 8.03 6.81 32.39
N PRO A 408 7.80 7.86 33.21
CA PRO A 408 7.37 7.68 34.59
C PRO A 408 6.10 6.86 34.77
N PHE A 409 5.18 6.85 33.79
CA PHE A 409 3.91 6.13 33.85
C PHE A 409 4.05 4.61 33.77
N LEU A 410 5.24 4.08 33.43
CA LEU A 410 5.56 2.66 33.61
C LEU A 410 5.41 2.19 35.07
N ASN A 411 5.48 3.13 36.03
CA ASN A 411 5.32 2.89 37.46
C ASN A 411 4.00 3.41 38.02
N ASP A 412 3.00 3.74 37.17
CA ASP A 412 1.70 4.22 37.66
C ASP A 412 1.03 3.16 38.55
N SER A 413 0.30 3.62 39.57
CA SER A 413 -0.47 2.75 40.46
C SER A 413 -1.52 1.89 39.75
N HIS A 414 -2.05 2.36 38.61
CA HIS A 414 -3.12 1.70 37.90
C HIS A 414 -2.59 0.82 36.75
N PRO A 415 -2.96 -0.47 36.63
CA PRO A 415 -2.46 -1.37 35.60
C PRO A 415 -2.77 -0.90 34.18
N ARG A 416 -3.98 -0.37 33.93
CA ARG A 416 -4.32 0.16 32.59
C ARG A 416 -3.47 1.37 32.19
N VAL A 417 -3.05 2.22 33.13
CA VAL A 417 -2.18 3.36 32.80
C VAL A 417 -0.77 2.88 32.44
N ARG A 418 -0.26 1.85 33.13
CA ARG A 418 0.99 1.19 32.76
C ARG A 418 0.91 0.52 31.39
N TYR A 419 -0.22 -0.11 31.08
CA TYR A 419 -0.51 -0.64 29.75
C TYR A 419 -0.47 0.47 28.69
N ALA A 420 -1.24 1.54 28.83
CA ALA A 420 -1.21 2.67 27.89
C ALA A 420 0.18 3.31 27.75
N CYS A 421 0.98 3.31 28.82
CA CYS A 421 2.37 3.77 28.74
C CYS A 421 3.24 2.84 27.89
N CYS A 422 3.07 1.52 28.00
CA CYS A 422 3.72 0.57 27.11
C CYS A 422 3.25 0.77 25.66
N ASN A 423 1.95 1.01 25.43
CA ASN A 423 1.41 1.33 24.10
C ASN A 423 2.11 2.54 23.50
N ALA A 424 2.14 3.66 24.22
CA ALA A 424 2.79 4.89 23.76
C ALA A 424 4.28 4.69 23.47
N ILE A 425 5.00 3.91 24.29
CA ILE A 425 6.41 3.60 24.01
C ILE A 425 6.57 2.71 22.77
N GLY A 426 5.71 1.71 22.61
CA GLY A 426 5.70 0.83 21.44
C GLY A 426 5.45 1.63 20.16
N GLN A 427 4.36 2.41 20.13
CA GLN A 427 4.00 3.25 19.00
C GLN A 427 5.09 4.27 18.67
N MET A 428 5.61 5.00 19.67
CA MET A 428 6.73 5.93 19.45
C MET A 428 8.01 5.22 18.95
N SER A 429 8.18 3.93 19.24
CA SER A 429 9.33 3.19 18.71
C SER A 429 9.21 2.93 17.22
N THR A 430 7.99 2.72 16.72
CA THR A 430 7.69 2.55 15.30
C THR A 430 7.65 3.90 14.59
N ASP A 431 6.84 4.86 15.06
CA ASP A 431 6.64 6.16 14.40
C ASP A 431 7.94 6.97 14.32
N PHE A 432 8.84 6.87 15.30
CA PHE A 432 10.09 7.65 15.34
C PHE A 432 11.35 6.79 15.11
N ALA A 433 11.20 5.63 14.47
CA ALA A 433 12.30 4.77 14.06
C ALA A 433 13.22 5.48 13.04
N ASN A 434 14.55 5.34 13.08
CA ASN A 434 15.44 4.70 14.07
C ASN A 434 15.93 5.71 15.14
N GLY A 435 15.42 6.94 15.10
CA GLY A 435 15.87 8.07 15.91
C GLY A 435 15.55 7.88 17.40
N PHE A 436 14.38 7.32 17.71
CA PHE A 436 13.95 7.01 19.07
C PHE A 436 14.87 6.01 19.75
N GLN A 437 15.18 4.90 19.05
CA GLN A 437 16.05 3.84 19.52
C GLN A 437 17.45 4.39 19.82
N ARG A 438 18.00 5.21 18.92
CA ARG A 438 19.31 5.87 19.10
C ARG A 438 19.38 6.78 20.32
N LYS A 439 18.31 7.47 20.68
CA LYS A 439 18.31 8.49 21.74
C LYS A 439 17.91 7.93 23.11
N PHE A 440 16.97 6.99 23.17
CA PHE A 440 16.28 6.65 24.41
C PHE A 440 16.48 5.21 24.91
N HIS A 441 17.27 4.39 24.21
CA HIS A 441 17.54 2.99 24.59
C HIS A 441 17.95 2.80 26.06
N MET A 442 18.73 3.73 26.64
CA MET A 442 19.19 3.66 28.05
C MET A 442 18.07 3.75 29.08
N LYS A 443 16.91 4.33 28.74
CA LYS A 443 15.77 4.45 29.65
C LYS A 443 14.64 3.50 29.28
N VAL A 444 14.36 3.37 27.98
CA VAL A 444 13.25 2.57 27.45
C VAL A 444 13.47 1.09 27.74
N ILE A 445 14.63 0.52 27.37
CA ILE A 445 14.89 -0.91 27.56
C ILE A 445 14.80 -1.28 29.05
N PRO A 446 15.51 -0.62 29.99
CA PRO A 446 15.39 -0.98 31.41
C PRO A 446 13.98 -0.76 31.97
N GLY A 447 13.26 0.27 31.48
CA GLY A 447 11.88 0.55 31.89
C GLY A 447 10.92 -0.57 31.49
N LEU A 448 10.96 -1.01 30.24
CA LEU A 448 10.12 -2.12 29.75
C LEU A 448 10.48 -3.43 30.48
N LEU A 449 11.77 -3.73 30.65
CA LEU A 449 12.21 -4.91 31.40
C LEU A 449 11.76 -4.88 32.87
N HIS A 450 11.61 -3.70 33.47
CA HIS A 450 11.05 -3.53 34.81
C HIS A 450 9.55 -3.84 34.83
N VAL A 451 8.77 -3.37 33.86
CA VAL A 451 7.34 -3.69 33.77
C VAL A 451 7.12 -5.18 33.53
N MET A 452 8.05 -5.84 32.82
CA MET A 452 8.03 -7.30 32.68
C MET A 452 8.20 -8.07 34.01
N ASP A 453 8.58 -7.41 35.12
CA ASP A 453 8.57 -8.04 36.46
C ASP A 453 7.20 -8.01 37.15
N ASP A 454 6.17 -7.42 36.53
CA ASP A 454 4.82 -7.38 37.09
C ASP A 454 4.03 -8.67 36.85
N PHE A 455 4.42 -9.74 37.53
CA PHE A 455 3.75 -11.04 37.45
C PHE A 455 2.29 -11.05 37.94
N ASN A 456 1.84 -10.00 38.63
CA ASN A 456 0.47 -9.89 39.12
C ASN A 456 -0.50 -9.35 38.06
N ASN A 457 0.02 -8.69 37.02
CA ASN A 457 -0.78 -8.09 35.95
C ASN A 457 -0.33 -8.60 34.57
N PRO A 458 -0.71 -9.85 34.20
CA PRO A 458 -0.34 -10.47 32.93
C PRO A 458 -0.53 -9.61 31.68
N ARG A 459 -1.64 -8.84 31.57
CA ARG A 459 -1.87 -7.96 30.40
C ARG A 459 -0.79 -6.87 30.28
N VAL A 460 -0.38 -6.28 31.40
CA VAL A 460 0.66 -5.24 31.43
C VAL A 460 2.03 -5.85 31.11
N GLN A 461 2.32 -7.03 31.66
CA GLN A 461 3.55 -7.77 31.39
C GLN A 461 3.67 -8.16 29.91
N ALA A 462 2.60 -8.67 29.31
CA ALA A 462 2.55 -8.98 27.88
C ALA A 462 2.78 -7.71 27.05
N HIS A 463 2.04 -6.65 27.32
CA HIS A 463 2.13 -5.43 26.51
C HIS A 463 3.49 -4.72 26.63
N ALA A 464 4.21 -4.85 27.75
CA ALA A 464 5.62 -4.44 27.84
C ALA A 464 6.54 -5.24 26.90
N GLY A 465 6.28 -6.54 26.73
CA GLY A 465 6.94 -7.38 25.73
C GLY A 465 6.59 -6.96 24.31
N ALA A 466 5.33 -6.59 24.04
CA ALA A 466 4.92 -6.03 22.73
C ALA A 466 5.66 -4.72 22.42
N ALA A 467 5.68 -3.76 23.34
CA ALA A 467 6.46 -2.54 23.17
C ALA A 467 7.97 -2.79 22.96
N LEU A 468 8.51 -3.87 23.56
CA LEU A 468 9.90 -4.27 23.34
C LEU A 468 10.11 -4.87 21.94
N VAL A 469 9.10 -5.52 21.35
CA VAL A 469 9.12 -5.95 19.93
C VAL A 469 9.24 -4.73 19.04
N ASN A 470 8.32 -3.76 19.13
CA ASN A 470 8.37 -2.52 18.34
C ASN A 470 9.72 -1.79 18.51
N PHE A 471 10.24 -1.75 19.73
CA PHE A 471 11.55 -1.14 19.97
C PHE A 471 12.68 -1.89 19.26
N CYS A 472 12.69 -3.22 19.29
CA CYS A 472 13.79 -4.04 18.76
C CYS A 472 13.75 -4.23 17.24
N GLU A 473 12.57 -4.21 16.62
CA GLU A 473 12.38 -4.46 15.19
C GLU A 473 13.17 -3.47 14.34
N ASP A 474 13.03 -2.18 14.63
CA ASP A 474 13.75 -1.09 13.97
C ASP A 474 15.02 -0.63 14.73
N CYS A 475 15.46 -1.37 15.75
CA CYS A 475 16.67 -0.99 16.48
C CYS A 475 17.93 -1.35 15.68
N PRO A 476 18.83 -0.39 15.41
CA PRO A 476 20.13 -0.71 14.85
C PRO A 476 20.86 -1.74 15.72
N LYS A 477 21.28 -2.85 15.12
CA LYS A 477 21.95 -3.98 15.79
C LYS A 477 23.04 -3.55 16.78
N GLN A 478 23.85 -2.55 16.45
CA GLN A 478 24.94 -2.08 17.33
C GLN A 478 24.45 -1.47 18.66
N ILE A 479 23.23 -0.94 18.71
CA ILE A 479 22.62 -0.35 19.91
C ILE A 479 22.05 -1.44 20.82
N LEU A 480 21.55 -2.53 20.26
CA LEU A 480 20.92 -3.62 21.01
C LEU A 480 21.94 -4.54 21.69
N ILE A 481 23.09 -4.78 21.06
CA ILE A 481 24.16 -5.68 21.55
C ILE A 481 24.52 -5.47 23.04
N PRO A 482 24.76 -4.24 23.54
CA PRO A 482 25.10 -4.00 24.95
C PRO A 482 24.01 -4.43 25.95
N TYR A 483 22.75 -4.49 25.53
CA TYR A 483 21.60 -4.84 26.39
C TYR A 483 21.21 -6.32 26.28
N LEU A 484 21.79 -7.05 25.33
CA LEU A 484 21.35 -8.39 24.95
C LEU A 484 21.30 -9.36 26.13
N ASP A 485 22.33 -9.38 26.99
CA ASP A 485 22.35 -10.25 28.17
C ASP A 485 21.25 -9.90 29.18
N SER A 486 20.97 -8.61 29.38
CA SER A 486 19.90 -8.15 30.29
C SER A 486 18.51 -8.49 29.74
N ILE A 487 18.29 -8.25 28.45
CA ILE A 487 17.03 -8.55 27.77
C ILE A 487 16.78 -10.07 27.79
N LEU A 488 17.74 -10.88 27.32
CA LEU A 488 17.56 -12.32 27.22
C LEU A 488 17.49 -12.99 28.59
N SER A 489 18.21 -12.50 29.60
CA SER A 489 18.05 -13.01 30.97
C SER A 489 16.68 -12.70 31.55
N LYS A 490 16.09 -11.54 31.24
CA LYS A 490 14.70 -11.24 31.61
C LYS A 490 13.72 -12.16 30.90
N LEU A 491 13.86 -12.31 29.59
CA LEU A 491 12.98 -13.16 28.78
C LEU A 491 13.05 -14.63 29.20
N GLU A 492 14.24 -15.16 29.52
CA GLU A 492 14.40 -16.53 30.03
C GLU A 492 13.70 -16.72 31.38
N LEU A 493 13.82 -15.75 32.29
CA LEU A 493 13.13 -15.78 33.60
C LEU A 493 11.61 -15.81 33.42
N VAL A 494 11.06 -14.91 32.60
CA VAL A 494 9.61 -14.83 32.35
C VAL A 494 9.14 -16.11 31.65
N LEU A 495 9.84 -16.56 30.60
CA LEU A 495 9.54 -17.80 29.87
C LEU A 495 9.48 -19.00 30.83
N SER A 496 10.49 -19.17 31.68
CA SER A 496 10.58 -20.28 32.63
C SER A 496 9.46 -20.24 33.68
N SER A 497 9.08 -19.04 34.14
CA SER A 497 7.98 -18.90 35.09
C SER A 497 6.63 -19.20 34.43
N LYS A 498 6.37 -18.60 33.26
CA LYS A 498 5.12 -18.78 32.53
C LYS A 498 4.95 -20.19 31.98
N LEU A 499 6.03 -20.92 31.71
CA LEU A 499 5.94 -22.32 31.31
C LEU A 499 5.39 -23.18 32.44
N ARG A 500 5.76 -22.90 33.70
CA ARG A 500 5.15 -23.57 34.85
C ARG A 500 3.69 -23.19 35.03
N GLU A 501 3.37 -21.91 34.89
CA GLU A 501 1.98 -21.43 35.00
C GLU A 501 1.07 -22.04 33.91
N LEU A 502 1.56 -22.13 32.66
CA LEU A 502 0.88 -22.81 31.56
C LEU A 502 0.57 -24.27 31.91
N LEU A 503 1.54 -25.00 32.49
CA LEU A 503 1.35 -26.39 32.89
C LEU A 503 0.41 -26.57 34.10
N GLU A 504 0.39 -25.61 35.03
CA GLU A 504 -0.41 -25.68 36.25
C GLU A 504 -1.84 -25.14 36.08
N ARG A 505 -2.01 -24.09 35.26
CA ARG A 505 -3.24 -23.28 35.18
C ARG A 505 -3.75 -23.06 33.75
N GLY A 506 -2.95 -23.39 32.73
CA GLY A 506 -3.34 -23.22 31.32
C GLY A 506 -3.24 -21.80 30.77
N THR A 507 -2.60 -20.86 31.48
CA THR A 507 -2.48 -19.45 31.04
C THR A 507 -1.45 -19.27 29.92
N LYS A 508 -1.82 -18.61 28.83
CA LYS A 508 -1.01 -18.49 27.60
C LYS A 508 -0.60 -17.06 27.21
N LEU A 509 -1.32 -16.02 27.62
CA LEU A 509 -1.17 -14.64 27.10
C LEU A 509 0.29 -14.13 27.10
N VAL A 510 0.93 -14.16 28.27
CA VAL A 510 2.31 -13.67 28.41
C VAL A 510 3.30 -14.58 27.68
N MET A 511 3.03 -15.88 27.64
CA MET A 511 3.89 -16.83 26.95
C MET A 511 3.94 -16.54 25.46
N GLU A 512 2.78 -16.32 24.84
CA GLU A 512 2.67 -15.96 23.43
C GLU A 512 3.51 -14.73 23.10
N GLN A 513 3.40 -13.68 23.91
CA GLN A 513 4.13 -12.44 23.66
C GLN A 513 5.64 -12.57 23.92
N VAL A 514 6.06 -13.28 24.96
CA VAL A 514 7.48 -13.48 25.28
C VAL A 514 8.19 -14.25 24.17
N VAL A 515 7.54 -15.27 23.62
CA VAL A 515 8.08 -16.05 22.51
C VAL A 515 8.27 -15.17 21.27
N THR A 516 7.30 -14.33 20.92
CA THR A 516 7.45 -13.33 19.85
C THR A 516 8.59 -12.35 20.14
N THR A 517 8.69 -11.86 21.38
CA THR A 517 9.76 -10.92 21.78
C THR A 517 11.16 -11.54 21.63
N ILE A 518 11.33 -12.81 22.02
CA ILE A 518 12.60 -13.53 21.81
C ILE A 518 12.90 -13.65 20.31
N ALA A 519 11.87 -13.92 19.50
CA ALA A 519 11.99 -14.09 18.07
C ALA A 519 12.49 -12.81 17.38
N THR A 520 11.88 -11.66 17.71
CA THR A 520 12.31 -10.35 17.19
C THR A 520 13.74 -10.03 17.60
N VAL A 521 14.09 -10.18 18.88
CA VAL A 521 15.47 -9.93 19.35
C VAL A 521 16.48 -10.82 18.63
N ALA A 522 16.15 -12.10 18.40
CA ALA A 522 17.01 -13.01 17.65
C ALA A 522 17.18 -12.56 16.19
N ASN A 523 16.08 -12.17 15.54
CA ASN A 523 16.11 -11.66 14.16
C ASN A 523 16.97 -10.39 14.03
N THR A 524 16.85 -9.43 14.95
CA THR A 524 17.61 -8.17 14.90
C THR A 524 19.11 -8.35 15.19
N VAL A 525 19.48 -9.22 16.13
CA VAL A 525 20.89 -9.39 16.55
C VAL A 525 21.66 -10.47 15.79
N GLU A 526 20.96 -11.27 14.97
CA GLU A 526 21.51 -12.27 14.07
C GLU A 526 22.56 -13.17 14.77
N GLU A 527 23.80 -13.23 14.26
CA GLU A 527 24.84 -14.12 14.76
C GLU A 527 25.20 -13.87 16.23
N LYS A 528 24.89 -12.69 16.77
CA LYS A 528 25.13 -12.36 18.19
C LYS A 528 24.19 -13.11 19.13
N PHE A 529 23.12 -13.74 18.62
CA PHE A 529 22.24 -14.60 19.41
C PHE A 529 22.85 -15.97 19.71
N ALA A 530 23.85 -16.42 18.95
CA ALA A 530 24.42 -17.78 19.07
C ALA A 530 24.82 -18.22 20.50
N PRO A 531 25.39 -17.38 21.37
CA PRO A 531 25.72 -17.75 22.75
C PRO A 531 24.51 -18.07 23.64
N TYR A 532 23.31 -17.62 23.24
CA TYR A 532 22.08 -17.76 24.01
C TYR A 532 21.18 -18.90 23.52
N TYR A 533 21.49 -19.49 22.37
CA TYR A 533 20.73 -20.55 21.73
C TYR A 533 20.31 -21.67 22.71
N ASP A 534 21.29 -22.19 23.46
CA ASP A 534 21.10 -23.35 24.34
C ASP A 534 20.24 -23.01 25.59
N ARG A 535 20.00 -21.72 25.89
CA ARG A 535 19.14 -21.27 27.00
C ARG A 535 17.64 -21.40 26.64
N PHE A 536 17.29 -21.20 25.37
CA PHE A 536 15.89 -21.10 24.93
C PHE A 536 15.41 -22.34 24.18
N MET A 537 16.23 -22.91 23.29
CA MET A 537 15.81 -23.95 22.36
C MET A 537 15.14 -25.17 23.04
N PRO A 538 15.62 -25.69 24.20
CA PRO A 538 14.96 -26.81 24.87
C PRO A 538 13.51 -26.52 25.30
N SER A 539 13.26 -25.33 25.87
CA SER A 539 11.93 -24.89 26.31
C SER A 539 10.99 -24.69 25.13
N LEU A 540 11.49 -24.09 24.04
CA LEU A 540 10.69 -23.86 22.84
C LEU A 540 10.29 -25.19 22.17
N LYS A 541 11.23 -26.15 22.05
CA LYS A 541 10.92 -27.51 21.57
C LYS A 541 9.87 -28.19 22.43
N TYR A 542 9.97 -28.06 23.75
CA TYR A 542 8.97 -28.60 24.67
C TYR A 542 7.57 -28.02 24.41
N ILE A 543 7.45 -26.70 24.23
CA ILE A 543 6.17 -26.04 23.93
C ILE A 543 5.57 -26.61 22.63
N VAL A 544 6.33 -26.65 21.53
CA VAL A 544 5.83 -27.15 20.23
C VAL A 544 5.39 -28.62 20.30
N GLN A 545 6.07 -29.44 21.12
CA GLN A 545 5.73 -30.85 21.30
C GLN A 545 4.48 -31.10 22.15
N ASN A 546 4.14 -30.19 23.07
CA ASN A 546 3.09 -30.43 24.08
C ASN A 546 1.85 -29.54 23.92
N ALA A 547 1.96 -28.37 23.29
CA ALA A 547 0.87 -27.41 23.08
C ALA A 547 -0.07 -27.79 21.90
N ASN A 548 -0.56 -29.03 21.87
CA ASN A 548 -1.27 -29.60 20.71
C ASN A 548 -2.81 -29.45 20.75
N THR A 549 -3.38 -28.75 21.73
CA THR A 549 -4.83 -28.52 21.84
C THR A 549 -5.26 -27.25 21.11
N LEU A 550 -6.55 -27.14 20.78
CA LEU A 550 -7.14 -25.99 20.08
C LEU A 550 -6.73 -24.65 20.73
N ASP A 551 -6.88 -24.54 22.05
CA ASP A 551 -6.61 -23.32 22.82
C ASP A 551 -5.15 -22.83 22.77
N TYR A 552 -4.20 -23.68 22.35
CA TYR A 552 -2.78 -23.36 22.30
C TYR A 552 -2.20 -23.32 20.87
N ARG A 553 -3.04 -23.43 19.83
CA ARG A 553 -2.58 -23.40 18.43
C ARG A 553 -1.82 -22.12 18.09
N LEU A 554 -2.31 -20.96 18.55
CA LEU A 554 -1.63 -19.68 18.36
C LEU A 554 -0.24 -19.65 19.04
N LEU A 555 -0.18 -20.02 20.32
CA LEU A 555 1.08 -20.17 21.05
C LEU A 555 2.07 -21.10 20.33
N ARG A 556 1.58 -22.24 19.86
CA ARG A 556 2.39 -23.21 19.11
C ARG A 556 2.93 -22.61 17.81
N GLY A 557 2.09 -21.90 17.05
CA GLY A 557 2.47 -21.16 15.85
C GLY A 557 3.58 -20.13 16.13
N LYS A 558 3.36 -19.22 17.09
CA LYS A 558 4.37 -18.22 17.52
C LYS A 558 5.68 -18.87 17.98
N THR A 559 5.61 -20.03 18.62
CA THR A 559 6.80 -20.79 19.04
C THR A 559 7.56 -21.39 17.88
N ILE A 560 6.86 -21.95 16.89
CA ILE A 560 7.45 -22.46 15.64
C ILE A 560 8.19 -21.32 14.91
N GLU A 561 7.55 -20.16 14.81
CA GLU A 561 8.15 -18.96 14.27
C GLU A 561 9.41 -18.55 15.04
N CYS A 562 9.34 -18.45 16.36
CA CYS A 562 10.49 -18.11 17.21
C CYS A 562 11.68 -19.05 16.99
N ILE A 563 11.43 -20.36 16.96
CA ILE A 563 12.46 -21.37 16.67
C ILE A 563 13.11 -21.11 15.30
N SER A 564 12.30 -20.80 14.28
CA SER A 564 12.81 -20.57 12.93
C SER A 564 13.60 -19.26 12.80
N PHE A 565 13.22 -18.18 13.50
CA PHE A 565 14.01 -16.95 13.59
C PHE A 565 15.33 -17.17 14.33
N ILE A 566 15.31 -17.88 15.46
CA ILE A 566 16.54 -18.25 16.18
C ILE A 566 17.46 -19.07 15.26
N GLY A 567 16.90 -20.05 14.55
CA GLY A 567 17.66 -20.87 13.61
C GLY A 567 18.32 -20.06 12.48
N LEU A 568 17.60 -19.06 11.97
CA LEU A 568 18.12 -18.15 10.95
C LEU A 568 19.25 -17.28 11.50
N ALA A 569 19.05 -16.72 12.70
CA ALA A 569 20.00 -15.84 13.37
C ALA A 569 21.33 -16.54 13.70
N VAL A 570 21.29 -17.77 14.24
CA VAL A 570 22.52 -18.51 14.61
C VAL A 570 23.20 -19.20 13.43
N GLY A 571 22.50 -19.28 12.29
CA GLY A 571 22.99 -19.89 11.07
C GLY A 571 22.94 -21.43 11.06
N LYS A 572 23.20 -21.97 9.86
CA LYS A 572 23.07 -23.41 9.55
C LYS A 572 23.85 -24.31 10.51
N GLU A 573 25.12 -24.01 10.79
CA GLU A 573 25.98 -24.91 11.57
C GLU A 573 25.47 -25.17 12.99
N LYS A 574 24.98 -24.13 13.68
CA LYS A 574 24.49 -24.25 15.05
C LYS A 574 23.08 -24.86 15.11
N PHE A 575 22.23 -24.58 14.11
CA PHE A 575 20.83 -24.98 14.12
C PHE A 575 20.56 -26.38 13.52
N LEU A 576 21.38 -26.85 12.57
CA LEU A 576 21.16 -28.11 11.87
C LEU A 576 20.92 -29.36 12.76
N PRO A 577 21.58 -29.51 13.94
CA PRO A 577 21.32 -30.63 14.85
C PRO A 577 19.86 -30.71 15.33
N ASP A 578 19.22 -29.57 15.57
CA ASP A 578 17.81 -29.50 15.99
C ASP A 578 16.85 -29.42 14.80
N ALA A 579 17.31 -28.89 13.65
CA ALA A 579 16.49 -28.68 12.46
C ALA A 579 15.75 -29.96 12.03
N SER A 580 16.42 -31.12 12.05
CA SER A 580 15.78 -32.38 11.64
C SER A 580 14.61 -32.79 12.55
N GLU A 581 14.73 -32.59 13.86
CA GLU A 581 13.67 -32.90 14.82
C GLU A 581 12.50 -31.93 14.67
N ILE A 582 12.80 -30.63 14.53
CA ILE A 582 11.79 -29.59 14.34
C ILE A 582 11.02 -29.83 13.03
N MET A 583 11.72 -30.13 11.93
CA MET A 583 11.11 -30.46 10.64
C MET A 583 10.18 -31.67 10.75
N GLN A 584 10.56 -32.72 11.50
CA GLN A 584 9.67 -33.86 11.74
C GLN A 584 8.41 -33.50 12.52
N ILE A 585 8.51 -32.62 13.51
CA ILE A 585 7.36 -32.14 14.30
C ILE A 585 6.41 -31.32 13.42
N LEU A 586 6.96 -30.44 12.58
CA LEU A 586 6.19 -29.64 11.63
C LEU A 586 5.50 -30.53 10.59
N LEU A 587 6.21 -31.49 10.00
CA LEU A 587 5.65 -32.43 9.02
C LEU A 587 4.53 -33.30 9.60
N LYS A 588 4.67 -33.77 10.85
CA LYS A 588 3.62 -34.54 11.54
C LYS A 588 2.33 -33.72 11.70
N THR A 589 2.47 -32.43 11.96
CA THR A 589 1.34 -31.50 12.05
C THR A 589 0.71 -31.27 10.68
N GLN A 590 1.55 -31.17 9.65
CA GLN A 590 1.13 -30.98 8.26
C GLN A 590 0.34 -32.17 7.71
N THR A 591 0.69 -33.42 8.07
CA THR A 591 0.01 -34.61 7.58
C THR A 591 -1.45 -34.74 8.06
N ASP A 592 -1.85 -33.97 9.07
CA ASP A 592 -3.22 -33.89 9.57
C ASP A 592 -3.98 -32.67 9.01
N ILE A 593 -3.45 -31.95 8.00
CA ILE A 593 -4.07 -30.73 7.42
C ILE A 593 -5.47 -30.92 6.86
N ASP A 594 -5.82 -32.10 6.37
CA ASP A 594 -7.19 -32.38 5.91
C ASP A 594 -8.21 -32.40 7.08
N GLN A 595 -7.73 -32.35 8.34
CA GLN A 595 -8.53 -32.19 9.56
C GLN A 595 -8.43 -30.79 10.18
N LEU A 596 -7.61 -29.89 9.64
CA LEU A 596 -7.52 -28.50 10.09
C LEU A 596 -8.52 -27.64 9.30
N GLU A 597 -9.18 -26.72 10.00
CA GLU A 597 -10.07 -25.74 9.38
C GLU A 597 -9.25 -24.75 8.53
N ALA A 598 -9.89 -24.12 7.55
CA ALA A 598 -9.20 -23.26 6.58
C ALA A 598 -8.57 -21.99 7.20
N ASP A 599 -9.05 -21.61 8.38
CA ASP A 599 -8.74 -20.45 9.20
C ASP A 599 -7.91 -20.80 10.46
N ASP A 600 -7.30 -21.98 10.52
CA ASP A 600 -6.48 -22.35 11.67
C ASP A 600 -5.24 -21.42 11.81
N PRO A 601 -5.10 -20.69 12.94
CA PRO A 601 -4.06 -19.67 13.11
C PRO A 601 -2.65 -20.24 13.05
N GLN A 602 -2.43 -21.54 13.25
CA GLN A 602 -1.09 -22.12 13.19
C GLN A 602 -0.53 -22.24 11.75
N VAL A 603 -1.40 -22.22 10.73
CA VAL A 603 -1.02 -22.46 9.34
C VAL A 603 -0.10 -21.35 8.80
N SER A 604 -0.42 -20.09 9.07
CA SER A 604 0.38 -18.92 8.65
C SER A 604 1.81 -18.99 9.22
N TYR A 605 1.94 -19.22 10.53
CA TYR A 605 3.24 -19.37 11.19
C TYR A 605 4.05 -20.55 10.65
N MET A 606 3.39 -21.68 10.34
CA MET A 606 4.06 -22.84 9.74
C MET A 606 4.61 -22.51 8.35
N ILE A 607 3.81 -21.86 7.50
CA ILE A 607 4.21 -21.43 6.15
C ILE A 607 5.47 -20.55 6.22
N SER A 608 5.45 -19.52 7.07
CA SER A 608 6.58 -18.61 7.27
C SER A 608 7.81 -19.30 7.88
N ALA A 609 7.61 -20.30 8.74
CA ALA A 609 8.70 -21.08 9.29
C ALA A 609 9.37 -21.97 8.24
N TRP A 610 8.62 -22.63 7.35
CA TRP A 610 9.18 -23.47 6.28
C TRP A 610 10.15 -22.69 5.37
N ALA A 611 9.79 -21.45 5.04
CA ALA A 611 10.63 -20.57 4.25
C ALA A 611 11.97 -20.24 4.92
N ARG A 612 11.94 -19.93 6.22
CA ARG A 612 13.15 -19.72 7.01
C ARG A 612 13.98 -21.00 7.09
N MET A 613 13.35 -22.16 7.29
CA MET A 613 14.04 -23.46 7.24
C MET A 613 14.71 -23.69 5.88
N CYS A 614 14.05 -23.32 4.78
CA CYS A 614 14.64 -23.41 3.44
C CYS A 614 15.86 -22.51 3.29
N LYS A 615 15.78 -21.25 3.71
CA LYS A 615 16.91 -20.31 3.70
C LYS A 615 18.09 -20.83 4.53
N ILE A 616 17.83 -21.47 5.69
CA ILE A 616 18.86 -22.03 6.56
C ILE A 616 19.51 -23.28 5.95
N MET A 617 18.72 -24.22 5.46
CA MET A 617 19.20 -25.52 4.99
C MET A 617 19.76 -25.47 3.56
N GLY A 618 19.29 -24.51 2.75
CA GLY A 618 19.59 -24.38 1.34
C GLY A 618 19.16 -25.64 0.57
N LYS A 619 20.09 -26.19 -0.23
CA LYS A 619 19.84 -27.38 -1.06
C LYS A 619 19.35 -28.63 -0.30
N GLU A 620 19.66 -28.75 0.98
CA GLU A 620 19.18 -29.87 1.81
C GLU A 620 17.66 -29.82 2.06
N PHE A 621 17.03 -28.66 1.86
CA PHE A 621 15.60 -28.50 2.00
C PHE A 621 14.81 -29.18 0.86
N THR A 622 15.44 -29.43 -0.30
CA THR A 622 14.77 -30.01 -1.49
C THR A 622 14.08 -31.35 -1.18
N GLN A 623 14.58 -32.12 -0.21
CA GLN A 623 13.95 -33.40 0.19
C GLN A 623 12.55 -33.23 0.82
N TYR A 624 12.24 -32.05 1.36
CA TYR A 624 10.96 -31.74 2.01
C TYR A 624 9.95 -31.09 1.06
N MET A 625 10.40 -30.61 -0.10
CA MET A 625 9.54 -29.93 -1.10
C MET A 625 8.29 -30.73 -1.50
N PRO A 626 8.33 -32.07 -1.68
CA PRO A 626 7.12 -32.84 -1.99
C PRO A 626 6.04 -32.78 -0.91
N LEU A 627 6.40 -32.46 0.33
CA LEU A 627 5.47 -32.34 1.46
C LEU A 627 5.03 -30.89 1.72
N VAL A 628 5.90 -29.92 1.43
CA VAL A 628 5.64 -28.49 1.66
C VAL A 628 4.87 -27.84 0.51
N MET A 629 5.12 -28.24 -0.74
CA MET A 629 4.51 -27.60 -1.91
C MET A 629 2.99 -27.78 -2.01
N PRO A 630 2.39 -28.97 -1.85
CA PRO A 630 0.93 -29.13 -1.99
C PRO A 630 0.09 -28.22 -1.08
N PRO A 631 0.34 -28.14 0.25
CA PRO A 631 -0.42 -27.27 1.13
C PRO A 631 -0.15 -25.78 0.85
N LEU A 632 1.07 -25.42 0.49
CA LEU A 632 1.40 -24.05 0.10
C LEU A 632 0.63 -23.61 -1.16
N MET A 633 0.60 -24.45 -2.19
CA MET A 633 -0.16 -24.19 -3.41
C MET A 633 -1.66 -24.08 -3.13
N LYS A 634 -2.20 -24.87 -2.19
CA LYS A 634 -3.60 -24.78 -1.76
C LYS A 634 -3.91 -23.40 -1.16
N VAL A 635 -3.09 -22.91 -0.24
CA VAL A 635 -3.27 -21.60 0.41
C VAL A 635 -3.07 -20.46 -0.60
N ALA A 636 -2.02 -20.51 -1.42
CA ALA A 636 -1.79 -19.51 -2.46
C ALA A 636 -2.90 -19.50 -3.54
N SER A 637 -3.68 -20.58 -3.67
CA SER A 637 -4.82 -20.69 -4.60
C SER A 637 -6.18 -20.35 -3.97
N ILE A 638 -6.25 -19.92 -2.70
CA ILE A 638 -7.50 -19.49 -2.07
C ILE A 638 -8.17 -18.42 -2.93
N LYS A 639 -9.46 -18.58 -3.17
CA LYS A 639 -10.30 -17.61 -3.86
C LYS A 639 -11.15 -16.92 -2.80
N PRO A 640 -11.07 -15.57 -2.69
CA PRO A 640 -11.93 -14.86 -1.76
C PRO A 640 -13.39 -15.08 -2.15
N GLU A 641 -14.24 -15.20 -1.14
CA GLU A 641 -15.68 -15.15 -1.35
C GLU A 641 -16.07 -13.70 -1.63
N VAL A 642 -16.83 -13.49 -2.70
CA VAL A 642 -17.33 -12.17 -3.08
C VAL A 642 -18.84 -12.22 -3.20
N ALA A 643 -19.50 -11.19 -2.67
CA ALA A 643 -20.95 -11.08 -2.68
C ALA A 643 -21.35 -9.68 -3.15
N ILE A 644 -22.25 -9.61 -4.14
CA ILE A 644 -22.93 -8.37 -4.47
C ILE A 644 -24.22 -8.36 -3.65
N ILE A 645 -24.30 -7.44 -2.71
CA ILE A 645 -25.35 -7.36 -1.71
C ILE A 645 -26.12 -6.07 -1.93
N ASP A 646 -27.44 -6.18 -1.89
CA ASP A 646 -28.32 -5.02 -1.91
C ASP A 646 -28.32 -4.36 -0.53
N ALA A 647 -28.25 -3.02 -0.45
CA ALA A 647 -28.16 -2.30 0.81
C ALA A 647 -29.35 -2.57 1.76
N ASP A 648 -30.49 -2.97 1.20
CA ASP A 648 -31.72 -3.32 1.94
C ASP A 648 -31.84 -4.82 2.29
N ASP A 649 -30.90 -5.67 1.87
CA ASP A 649 -30.91 -7.09 2.24
C ASP A 649 -30.55 -7.24 3.72
N PRO A 650 -31.32 -7.97 4.54
CA PRO A 650 -30.96 -8.27 5.93
C PRO A 650 -29.57 -8.89 6.07
N LYS A 651 -29.08 -9.58 5.03
CA LYS A 651 -27.72 -10.09 4.98
C LYS A 651 -26.66 -8.99 4.96
N SER A 652 -26.95 -7.79 4.45
CA SER A 652 -26.00 -6.65 4.50
C SER A 652 -25.62 -6.30 5.93
N ASN A 653 -26.55 -6.40 6.88
CA ASN A 653 -26.25 -6.15 8.29
C ASN A 653 -25.46 -7.31 8.90
N GLN A 654 -25.78 -8.54 8.51
CA GLN A 654 -25.02 -9.73 8.95
C GLN A 654 -23.56 -9.69 8.47
N TYR A 655 -23.32 -9.27 7.22
CA TYR A 655 -21.96 -9.13 6.70
C TYR A 655 -21.24 -7.90 7.26
N SER A 656 -21.92 -6.83 7.66
CA SER A 656 -21.26 -5.71 8.33
C SER A 656 -20.90 -6.00 9.78
N GLU A 657 -21.60 -6.94 10.41
CA GLU A 657 -21.31 -7.42 11.78
C GLU A 657 -20.26 -8.54 11.79
N ASP A 658 -19.94 -9.13 10.63
CA ASP A 658 -18.92 -10.18 10.48
C ASP A 658 -17.56 -9.54 10.16
N GLU A 659 -16.63 -9.60 11.11
CA GLU A 659 -15.27 -9.04 10.98
C GLU A 659 -14.49 -9.57 9.76
N GLY A 660 -14.86 -10.76 9.26
CA GLY A 660 -14.27 -11.35 8.07
C GLY A 660 -14.71 -10.71 6.76
N TRP A 661 -15.69 -9.80 6.75
CA TRP A 661 -16.23 -9.19 5.53
C TRP A 661 -16.01 -7.68 5.48
N GLN A 662 -15.49 -7.22 4.34
CA GLN A 662 -15.41 -5.79 4.01
C GLN A 662 -16.40 -5.46 2.91
N LEU A 663 -17.18 -4.40 3.10
CA LEU A 663 -18.23 -3.96 2.18
C LEU A 663 -17.84 -2.63 1.53
N ILE A 664 -17.71 -2.61 0.21
CA ILE A 664 -17.45 -1.41 -0.60
C ILE A 664 -18.75 -1.01 -1.31
N SER A 665 -19.19 0.24 -1.23
CA SER A 665 -20.38 0.66 -1.99
C SER A 665 -20.02 0.87 -3.47
N LEU A 666 -20.81 0.30 -4.38
CA LEU A 666 -20.62 0.42 -5.83
C LEU A 666 -21.48 1.51 -6.48
N GLY A 667 -22.14 2.35 -5.67
CA GLY A 667 -23.27 3.17 -6.13
C GLY A 667 -24.55 2.34 -6.33
N ASP A 668 -25.67 3.01 -6.63
CA ASP A 668 -26.97 2.38 -6.93
C ASP A 668 -27.54 1.46 -5.82
N GLN A 669 -27.25 1.73 -4.54
CA GLN A 669 -27.66 0.91 -3.39
C GLN A 669 -27.13 -0.54 -3.41
N GLN A 670 -26.06 -0.83 -4.16
CA GLN A 670 -25.35 -2.10 -4.11
C GLN A 670 -24.03 -1.97 -3.34
N LYS A 671 -23.71 -3.02 -2.58
CA LYS A 671 -22.45 -3.19 -1.87
C LYS A 671 -21.72 -4.41 -2.40
N PHE A 672 -20.44 -4.26 -2.68
CA PHE A 672 -19.51 -5.33 -2.95
C PHE A 672 -18.89 -5.80 -1.63
N GLY A 673 -19.32 -6.96 -1.14
CA GLY A 673 -18.71 -7.65 -0.02
C GLY A 673 -17.56 -8.52 -0.49
N ILE A 674 -16.42 -8.42 0.19
CA ILE A 674 -15.32 -9.36 0.08
C ILE A 674 -15.04 -9.98 1.44
N ASN A 675 -14.93 -11.31 1.47
CA ASN A 675 -14.40 -12.02 2.62
C ASN A 675 -12.87 -11.90 2.62
N THR A 676 -12.33 -11.19 3.61
CA THR A 676 -10.91 -10.93 3.78
C THR A 676 -10.16 -12.08 4.47
N VAL A 677 -10.88 -13.05 5.04
CA VAL A 677 -10.29 -14.21 5.71
C VAL A 677 -9.44 -15.01 4.71
N GLY A 678 -8.19 -15.29 5.07
CA GLY A 678 -7.26 -16.05 4.24
C GLY A 678 -6.47 -15.23 3.23
N LEU A 679 -6.72 -13.91 3.08
CA LEU A 679 -6.01 -13.06 2.13
C LEU A 679 -4.55 -12.83 2.55
N GLU A 680 -4.30 -12.64 3.84
CA GLU A 680 -2.94 -12.51 4.39
C GLU A 680 -2.16 -13.82 4.29
N GLU A 681 -2.81 -14.96 4.53
CA GLU A 681 -2.22 -16.28 4.35
C GLU A 681 -1.87 -16.53 2.87
N LYS A 682 -2.74 -16.09 1.95
CA LYS A 682 -2.50 -16.17 0.51
C LYS A 682 -1.30 -15.30 0.11
N SER A 683 -1.24 -14.05 0.61
CA SER A 683 -0.09 -13.13 0.44
C SER A 683 1.20 -13.79 0.90
N THR A 684 1.23 -14.25 2.14
CA THR A 684 2.38 -14.95 2.74
C THR A 684 2.78 -16.16 1.90
N ALA A 685 1.83 -17.01 1.50
CA ALA A 685 2.11 -18.19 0.69
C ALA A 685 2.72 -17.83 -0.68
N CYS A 686 2.27 -16.75 -1.32
CA CYS A 686 2.84 -16.26 -2.57
C CYS A 686 4.29 -15.78 -2.37
N GLN A 687 4.57 -15.02 -1.31
CA GLN A 687 5.93 -14.61 -0.96
C GLN A 687 6.84 -15.82 -0.69
N MET A 688 6.32 -16.88 -0.06
CA MET A 688 7.14 -18.08 0.18
C MET A 688 7.50 -18.79 -1.14
N LEU A 689 6.58 -18.81 -2.13
CA LEU A 689 6.88 -19.34 -3.46
C LEU A 689 8.00 -18.56 -4.16
N VAL A 690 8.02 -17.23 -4.01
CA VAL A 690 9.14 -16.38 -4.47
C VAL A 690 10.45 -16.82 -3.81
N LEU A 691 10.47 -16.95 -2.48
CA LEU A 691 11.66 -17.34 -1.73
C LEU A 691 12.17 -18.74 -2.15
N TYR A 692 11.28 -19.73 -2.28
CA TYR A 692 11.70 -21.07 -2.69
C TYR A 692 12.30 -21.09 -4.09
N ALA A 693 11.73 -20.35 -5.04
CA ALA A 693 12.28 -20.22 -6.38
C ALA A 693 13.68 -19.59 -6.35
N LYS A 694 13.83 -18.50 -5.58
CA LYS A 694 15.09 -17.77 -5.42
C LYS A 694 16.20 -18.60 -4.78
N GLU A 695 15.91 -19.30 -3.68
CA GLU A 695 16.90 -20.01 -2.87
C GLU A 695 17.26 -21.39 -3.43
N LEU A 696 16.27 -22.15 -3.93
CA LEU A 696 16.49 -23.55 -4.34
C LEU A 696 16.91 -23.70 -5.80
N LYS A 697 16.55 -22.74 -6.67
CA LYS A 697 16.89 -22.72 -8.10
C LYS A 697 16.59 -24.07 -8.79
N GLU A 698 17.64 -24.85 -9.11
CA GLU A 698 17.52 -26.20 -9.67
C GLU A 698 16.56 -27.10 -8.89
N GLY A 699 16.58 -27.02 -7.55
CA GLY A 699 15.70 -27.80 -6.68
C GLY A 699 14.21 -27.40 -6.78
N PHE A 700 13.91 -26.20 -7.27
CA PHE A 700 12.55 -25.70 -7.50
C PHE A 700 12.07 -25.91 -8.95
N ALA A 701 12.98 -26.20 -9.88
CA ALA A 701 12.67 -26.39 -11.30
C ALA A 701 11.47 -27.32 -11.57
N PRO A 702 11.27 -28.46 -10.84
CA PRO A 702 10.09 -29.31 -11.04
C PRO A 702 8.75 -28.57 -10.89
N TYR A 703 8.65 -27.62 -9.96
CA TYR A 703 7.44 -26.90 -9.59
C TYR A 703 7.21 -25.61 -10.39
N ALA A 704 8.24 -25.09 -11.06
CA ALA A 704 8.21 -23.76 -11.68
C ALA A 704 7.02 -23.54 -12.64
N GLU A 705 6.63 -24.55 -13.42
CA GLU A 705 5.52 -24.42 -14.38
C GLU A 705 4.16 -24.28 -13.70
N GLU A 706 3.91 -25.08 -12.66
CA GLU A 706 2.66 -25.03 -11.88
C GLU A 706 2.53 -23.68 -11.15
N VAL A 707 3.66 -23.20 -10.61
CA VAL A 707 3.70 -21.91 -9.89
C VAL A 707 3.49 -20.73 -10.85
N VAL A 708 4.06 -20.75 -12.06
CA VAL A 708 3.78 -19.72 -13.06
C VAL A 708 2.29 -19.68 -13.43
N GLN A 709 1.64 -20.84 -13.59
CA GLN A 709 0.20 -20.91 -13.88
C GLN A 709 -0.66 -20.33 -12.75
N LEU A 710 -0.19 -20.43 -11.50
CA LEU A 710 -0.82 -19.80 -10.35
C LEU A 710 -0.57 -18.28 -10.30
N MET A 711 0.68 -17.84 -10.50
CA MET A 711 1.07 -16.45 -10.29
C MET A 711 0.55 -15.49 -11.36
N ILE A 712 0.41 -15.91 -12.61
CA ILE A 712 -0.02 -15.02 -13.69
C ILE A 712 -1.41 -14.40 -13.48
N PRO A 713 -2.46 -15.17 -13.11
CA PRO A 713 -3.75 -14.58 -12.72
C PRO A 713 -3.66 -13.64 -11.52
N LEU A 714 -2.71 -13.86 -10.61
CA LEU A 714 -2.55 -13.07 -9.38
C LEU A 714 -1.98 -11.67 -9.62
N LEU A 715 -1.39 -11.40 -10.79
CA LEU A 715 -1.02 -10.04 -11.21
C LEU A 715 -2.23 -9.10 -11.26
N LYS A 716 -3.46 -9.64 -11.40
CA LYS A 716 -4.72 -8.87 -11.44
C LYS A 716 -5.59 -9.12 -10.21
N PHE A 717 -4.99 -9.58 -9.12
CA PHE A 717 -5.68 -9.79 -7.85
C PHE A 717 -5.77 -8.47 -7.08
N TYR A 718 -6.66 -7.57 -7.53
CA TYR A 718 -6.80 -6.21 -6.98
C TYR A 718 -7.28 -6.14 -5.52
N PHE A 719 -7.60 -7.29 -4.92
CA PHE A 719 -8.02 -7.37 -3.52
C PHE A 719 -6.84 -7.29 -2.54
N HIS A 720 -5.61 -7.49 -2.99
CA HIS A 720 -4.43 -7.45 -2.12
C HIS A 720 -3.17 -7.07 -2.89
N GLU A 721 -2.46 -6.04 -2.44
CA GLU A 721 -1.26 -5.50 -3.08
C GLU A 721 -0.06 -6.48 -3.01
N LEU A 722 0.25 -7.02 -1.83
CA LEU A 722 1.39 -7.92 -1.64
C LEU A 722 1.28 -9.23 -2.44
N VAL A 723 0.05 -9.71 -2.72
CA VAL A 723 -0.19 -10.84 -3.62
C VAL A 723 0.26 -10.50 -5.05
N ARG A 724 -0.09 -9.30 -5.54
CA ARG A 724 0.33 -8.81 -6.86
C ARG A 724 1.84 -8.61 -6.93
N SER A 725 2.42 -7.99 -5.90
CA SER A 725 3.88 -7.80 -5.79
C SER A 725 4.63 -9.14 -5.82
N ALA A 726 4.22 -10.11 -5.00
CA ALA A 726 4.83 -11.44 -4.96
C ALA A 726 4.65 -12.19 -6.29
N ALA A 727 3.51 -12.04 -6.95
CA ALA A 727 3.29 -12.62 -8.27
C ALA A 727 4.32 -12.10 -9.29
N ALA A 728 4.55 -10.79 -9.35
CA ALA A 728 5.54 -10.19 -10.25
C ALA A 728 6.99 -10.56 -9.87
N GLU A 729 7.33 -10.48 -8.58
CA GLU A 729 8.67 -10.82 -8.06
C GLU A 729 9.05 -12.29 -8.32
N SER A 730 8.06 -13.19 -8.37
CA SER A 730 8.31 -14.60 -8.64
C SER A 730 8.85 -14.85 -10.07
N LEU A 731 8.47 -14.03 -11.04
CA LEU A 731 8.62 -14.35 -12.47
C LEU A 731 10.09 -14.48 -12.91
N PRO A 732 11.01 -13.55 -12.57
CA PRO A 732 12.43 -13.72 -12.92
C PRO A 732 13.03 -15.01 -12.36
N TYR A 733 12.70 -15.36 -11.10
CA TYR A 733 13.22 -16.55 -10.44
C TYR A 733 12.62 -17.84 -11.00
N LEU A 734 11.34 -17.85 -11.36
CA LEU A 734 10.70 -18.99 -12.01
C LEU A 734 11.29 -19.24 -13.41
N LEU A 735 11.59 -18.18 -14.15
CA LEU A 735 12.29 -18.27 -15.44
C LEU A 735 13.73 -18.80 -15.26
N GLU A 736 14.45 -18.34 -14.22
CA GLU A 736 15.77 -18.89 -13.86
C GLU A 736 15.68 -20.38 -13.54
N CYS A 737 14.69 -20.81 -12.74
CA CYS A 737 14.44 -22.22 -12.44
C CYS A 737 14.11 -23.03 -13.70
N SER A 738 13.37 -22.45 -14.65
CA SER A 738 13.05 -23.12 -15.91
C SER A 738 14.27 -23.34 -16.82
N LYS A 739 15.38 -22.59 -16.64
CA LYS A 739 16.62 -22.83 -17.40
C LYS A 739 17.15 -24.25 -17.19
N PHE A 740 16.94 -24.84 -16.01
CA PHE A 740 17.33 -26.22 -15.71
C PHE A 740 16.49 -27.28 -16.45
N LYS A 741 15.32 -26.90 -17.00
CA LYS A 741 14.49 -27.74 -17.88
C LYS A 741 14.85 -27.58 -19.37
N GLY A 742 15.71 -26.63 -19.72
CA GLY A 742 16.20 -26.35 -21.08
C GLY A 742 15.43 -25.24 -21.80
N ASP A 743 16.04 -24.70 -22.86
CA ASP A 743 15.60 -23.49 -23.57
C ASP A 743 14.16 -23.54 -24.10
N ALA A 744 13.68 -24.72 -24.51
CA ALA A 744 12.32 -24.89 -25.02
C ALA A 744 11.27 -24.60 -23.93
N ALA A 745 11.51 -25.08 -22.70
CA ALA A 745 10.64 -24.83 -21.56
C ALA A 745 10.65 -23.34 -21.20
N VAL A 746 11.82 -22.71 -21.20
CA VAL A 746 11.97 -21.27 -20.94
C VAL A 746 11.18 -20.43 -21.96
N ARG A 747 11.29 -20.74 -23.26
CA ARG A 747 10.54 -20.00 -24.30
C ARG A 747 9.04 -20.17 -24.16
N GLN A 748 8.57 -21.38 -23.86
CA GLN A 748 7.14 -21.64 -23.67
C GLN A 748 6.61 -20.89 -22.44
N MET A 749 7.34 -20.93 -21.33
CA MET A 749 7.00 -20.21 -20.11
C MET A 749 6.99 -18.69 -20.33
N TRP A 750 8.03 -18.15 -20.97
CA TRP A 750 8.11 -16.72 -21.25
C TRP A 750 7.00 -16.22 -22.18
N ALA A 751 6.63 -17.01 -23.20
CA ALA A 751 5.53 -16.66 -24.08
C ALA A 751 4.19 -16.53 -23.34
N TYR A 752 3.97 -17.36 -22.31
CA TYR A 752 2.82 -17.28 -21.42
C TYR A 752 2.91 -16.06 -20.47
N VAL A 753 4.09 -15.79 -19.91
CA VAL A 753 4.31 -14.72 -18.93
C VAL A 753 4.26 -13.31 -19.55
N CYS A 754 5.00 -13.08 -20.63
CA CYS A 754 5.29 -11.73 -21.15
C CYS A 754 4.03 -10.92 -21.49
N THR A 755 3.06 -11.56 -22.17
CA THR A 755 1.83 -10.88 -22.61
C THR A 755 0.99 -10.42 -21.41
N ASP A 756 0.80 -11.29 -20.42
CA ASP A 756 -0.05 -10.97 -19.27
C ASP A 756 0.63 -10.02 -18.30
N LEU A 757 1.97 -10.10 -18.15
CA LEU A 757 2.74 -9.13 -17.37
C LEU A 757 2.66 -7.73 -17.99
N LEU A 758 2.85 -7.59 -19.31
CA LEU A 758 2.73 -6.29 -19.99
C LEU A 758 1.31 -5.71 -19.90
N LYS A 759 0.29 -6.56 -20.01
CA LYS A 759 -1.10 -6.13 -19.79
C LYS A 759 -1.35 -5.72 -18.35
N ALA A 760 -0.76 -6.42 -17.37
CA ALA A 760 -0.88 -6.07 -15.97
C ALA A 760 -0.23 -4.71 -15.68
N ILE A 761 1.01 -4.47 -16.15
CA ILE A 761 1.70 -3.16 -16.07
C ILE A 761 0.80 -2.04 -16.61
N ARG A 762 0.15 -2.27 -17.75
CA ARG A 762 -0.71 -1.28 -18.42
C ARG A 762 -1.95 -0.90 -17.60
N THR A 763 -2.56 -1.85 -16.92
CA THR A 763 -3.86 -1.67 -16.24
C THR A 763 -3.75 -1.57 -14.72
N GLU A 764 -2.53 -1.53 -14.20
CA GLU A 764 -2.26 -1.48 -12.76
C GLU A 764 -2.65 -0.10 -12.20
N PRO A 765 -3.66 -0.01 -11.30
CA PRO A 765 -4.10 1.26 -10.74
C PRO A 765 -3.13 1.85 -9.71
N ASP A 766 -2.32 1.03 -9.05
CA ASP A 766 -1.42 1.41 -7.98
C ASP A 766 -0.01 1.69 -8.52
N ALA A 767 0.51 2.89 -8.24
CA ALA A 767 1.81 3.34 -8.73
C ALA A 767 2.98 2.49 -8.19
N ASP A 768 2.94 2.11 -6.91
CA ASP A 768 4.01 1.35 -6.26
C ASP A 768 4.05 -0.09 -6.79
N ILE A 769 2.87 -0.66 -7.08
CA ILE A 769 2.78 -1.98 -7.72
C ILE A 769 3.22 -1.92 -9.18
N GLN A 770 2.91 -0.83 -9.90
CA GLN A 770 3.38 -0.63 -11.27
C GLN A 770 4.92 -0.52 -11.33
N ILE A 771 5.55 0.15 -10.36
CA ILE A 771 7.00 0.21 -10.17
C ILE A 771 7.58 -1.20 -10.02
N ILE A 772 7.00 -2.02 -9.13
CA ILE A 772 7.44 -3.41 -8.91
C ILE A 772 7.28 -4.25 -10.19
N PHE A 773 6.21 -4.07 -10.94
CA PHE A 773 5.98 -4.82 -12.18
C PHE A 773 7.00 -4.46 -13.27
N LEU A 774 7.29 -3.16 -13.45
CA LEU A 774 8.30 -2.68 -14.40
C LEU A 774 9.70 -3.22 -14.03
N GLU A 775 10.06 -3.14 -12.75
CA GLU A 775 11.35 -3.67 -12.26
C GLU A 775 11.47 -5.18 -12.53
N ASN A 776 10.45 -5.96 -12.22
CA ASN A 776 10.50 -7.40 -12.44
C ASN A 776 10.40 -7.79 -13.93
N PHE A 777 9.77 -6.97 -14.77
CA PHE A 777 9.82 -7.13 -16.22
C PHE A 777 11.25 -6.91 -16.74
N ALA A 778 11.94 -5.85 -16.29
CA ALA A 778 13.34 -5.59 -16.64
C ALA A 778 14.24 -6.78 -16.25
N LYS A 779 14.12 -7.27 -15.00
CA LYS A 779 14.84 -8.46 -14.50
C LYS A 779 14.54 -9.72 -15.33
N CYS A 780 13.31 -9.91 -15.81
CA CYS A 780 12.97 -11.02 -16.71
C CYS A 780 13.73 -10.91 -18.03
N VAL A 781 13.77 -9.71 -18.64
CA VAL A 781 14.49 -9.45 -19.90
C VAL A 781 15.99 -9.71 -19.73
N GLU A 782 16.60 -9.21 -18.66
CA GLU A 782 18.02 -9.45 -18.32
C GLU A 782 18.30 -10.93 -18.10
N THR A 783 17.43 -11.62 -17.36
CA THR A 783 17.56 -13.05 -17.07
C THR A 783 17.53 -13.88 -18.35
N LEU A 784 16.66 -13.53 -19.31
CA LEU A 784 16.49 -14.29 -20.54
C LEU A 784 17.50 -13.90 -21.64
N GLY A 785 17.93 -12.65 -21.65
CA GLY A 785 18.86 -12.09 -22.63
C GLY A 785 18.29 -12.03 -24.05
N ASN A 786 19.20 -11.95 -25.03
CA ASN A 786 18.85 -11.73 -26.43
C ASN A 786 17.93 -12.82 -27.01
N GLY A 787 16.85 -12.40 -27.66
CA GLY A 787 15.89 -13.26 -28.34
C GLY A 787 14.65 -13.61 -27.52
N CYS A 788 14.50 -13.04 -26.32
CA CYS A 788 13.29 -13.20 -25.52
C CYS A 788 12.13 -12.33 -26.03
N LEU A 789 12.40 -11.23 -26.75
CA LEU A 789 11.38 -10.34 -27.30
C LEU A 789 11.10 -10.63 -28.77
N THR A 790 9.86 -11.01 -29.08
CA THR A 790 9.34 -11.11 -30.45
C THR A 790 8.92 -9.73 -30.95
N VAL A 791 8.66 -9.59 -32.26
CA VAL A 791 8.12 -8.35 -32.83
C VAL A 791 6.79 -7.96 -32.18
N GLU A 792 5.96 -8.94 -31.84
CA GLU A 792 4.68 -8.72 -31.13
C GLU A 792 4.92 -8.16 -29.72
N PHE A 793 5.89 -8.71 -28.97
CA PHE A 793 6.24 -8.21 -27.64
C PHE A 793 6.87 -6.83 -27.68
N TYR A 794 7.72 -6.53 -28.65
CA TYR A 794 8.23 -5.17 -28.85
C TYR A 794 7.11 -4.18 -29.10
N ASN A 795 6.11 -4.56 -29.91
CA ASN A 795 5.00 -3.67 -30.22
C ASN A 795 4.14 -3.37 -29.00
N LEU A 796 3.81 -4.42 -28.21
CA LEU A 796 3.06 -4.26 -26.99
C LEU A 796 3.83 -3.45 -25.94
N LEU A 797 5.12 -3.75 -25.74
CA LEU A 797 5.96 -3.02 -24.79
C LEU A 797 6.06 -1.52 -25.17
N ALA A 798 6.21 -1.20 -26.45
CA ALA A 798 6.26 0.18 -26.91
C ALA A 798 4.93 0.92 -26.64
N GLU A 799 3.79 0.24 -26.81
CA GLU A 799 2.47 0.80 -26.49
C GLU A 799 2.33 1.06 -24.99
N VAL A 800 2.75 0.11 -24.14
CA VAL A 800 2.71 0.27 -22.68
C VAL A 800 3.59 1.43 -22.21
N ILE A 801 4.85 1.51 -22.68
CA ILE A 801 5.75 2.62 -22.31
C ILE A 801 5.21 3.96 -22.80
N HIS A 802 4.66 4.02 -24.02
CA HIS A 802 4.05 5.25 -24.53
C HIS A 802 2.89 5.73 -23.66
N GLU A 803 2.01 4.83 -23.21
CA GLU A 803 0.90 5.17 -22.32
C GLU A 803 1.39 5.67 -20.95
N ILE A 804 2.39 5.01 -20.36
CA ILE A 804 3.00 5.44 -19.09
C ILE A 804 3.60 6.85 -19.23
N LEU A 805 4.35 7.11 -20.31
CA LEU A 805 4.94 8.44 -20.56
C LEU A 805 3.91 9.53 -20.84
N ASN A 806 2.75 9.19 -21.40
CA ASN A 806 1.64 10.14 -21.53
C ASN A 806 0.95 10.41 -20.20
N ALA A 807 0.68 9.38 -19.39
CA ALA A 807 0.11 9.53 -18.05
C ALA A 807 1.02 10.39 -17.16
N HIS A 808 2.35 10.22 -17.25
CA HIS A 808 3.32 11.08 -16.58
C HIS A 808 3.15 12.58 -16.95
N LYS A 809 2.98 12.89 -18.25
CA LYS A 809 2.74 14.26 -18.72
C LYS A 809 1.42 14.82 -18.21
N GLU A 810 0.36 14.00 -18.18
CA GLU A 810 -0.96 14.39 -17.68
C GLU A 810 -0.93 14.68 -16.18
N ARG A 811 -0.35 13.79 -15.37
CA ARG A 811 -0.17 13.99 -13.92
C ARG A 811 0.66 15.24 -13.63
N GLN A 812 1.74 15.50 -14.38
CA GLN A 812 2.51 16.74 -14.25
C GLN A 812 1.64 17.99 -14.49
N MET A 813 0.74 17.96 -15.47
CA MET A 813 -0.19 19.06 -15.74
C MET A 813 -1.25 19.21 -14.64
N GLU A 814 -1.77 18.10 -14.12
CA GLU A 814 -2.71 18.08 -13.00
C GLU A 814 -2.10 18.71 -11.75
N ARG A 815 -0.87 18.33 -11.38
CA ARG A 815 -0.14 18.94 -10.26
C ARG A 815 0.03 20.45 -10.45
N GLN A 816 0.30 20.93 -11.67
CA GLN A 816 0.37 22.37 -11.95
C GLN A 816 -1.00 23.07 -11.83
N ASN A 817 -2.10 22.37 -12.10
CA ASN A 817 -3.44 22.91 -11.94
C ASN A 817 -3.88 22.92 -10.47
N LYS A 818 -3.55 21.87 -9.69
CA LYS A 818 -3.77 21.81 -8.23
C LYS A 818 -3.08 22.99 -7.51
N ARG A 819 -1.86 23.37 -7.92
CA ARG A 819 -1.15 24.57 -7.42
C ARG A 819 -1.86 25.91 -7.67
N LYS A 820 -2.85 25.94 -8.57
CA LYS A 820 -3.66 27.14 -8.87
C LYS A 820 -5.01 27.13 -8.16
N ASP A 821 -5.36 26.06 -7.45
CA ASP A 821 -6.62 25.97 -6.69
C ASP A 821 -6.60 26.97 -5.51
N GLU A 822 -7.78 27.44 -5.12
CA GLU A 822 -7.90 28.38 -3.99
C GLU A 822 -7.57 27.75 -2.63
N ASP A 823 -7.57 26.42 -2.55
CA ASP A 823 -7.19 25.64 -1.38
C ASP A 823 -5.70 25.28 -1.33
N TYR A 824 -4.89 25.71 -2.30
CA TYR A 824 -3.45 25.48 -2.26
C TYR A 824 -2.82 26.08 -1.00
N ASP A 825 -2.16 25.24 -0.21
CA ASP A 825 -1.39 25.60 0.98
C ASP A 825 -0.07 24.79 1.04
N GLU A 826 0.70 24.97 2.11
CA GLU A 826 2.01 24.34 2.27
C GLU A 826 1.93 22.81 2.39
N GLU A 827 0.89 22.27 3.01
CA GLU A 827 0.71 20.81 3.15
C GLU A 827 0.29 20.21 1.79
N VAL A 828 -0.60 20.88 1.04
CA VAL A 828 -0.92 20.47 -0.33
C VAL A 828 0.32 20.47 -1.23
N GLU A 829 1.25 21.43 -1.08
CA GLU A 829 2.50 21.40 -1.84
C GLU A 829 3.37 20.19 -1.48
N GLN A 830 3.35 19.74 -0.22
CA GLN A 830 4.05 18.51 0.18
C GLN A 830 3.43 17.29 -0.49
N ASP A 831 2.10 17.13 -0.46
CA ASP A 831 1.42 16.01 -1.14
C ASP A 831 1.75 15.99 -2.64
N LEU A 832 1.81 17.16 -3.29
CA LEU A 832 2.18 17.27 -4.70
C LEU A 832 3.66 16.97 -4.98
N GLN A 833 4.54 17.10 -3.98
CA GLN A 833 5.93 16.70 -4.08
C GLN A 833 6.04 15.18 -3.93
N ASP A 834 5.35 14.60 -2.97
CA ASP A 834 5.30 13.14 -2.75
C ASP A 834 4.71 12.44 -4.00
N GLU A 835 3.59 12.95 -4.56
CA GLU A 835 3.03 12.50 -5.86
C GLU A 835 4.06 12.60 -7.01
N ASN A 836 4.91 13.62 -6.98
CA ASN A 836 5.94 13.81 -8.01
C ASN A 836 7.12 12.85 -7.84
N GLU A 837 7.49 12.52 -6.62
CA GLU A 837 8.54 11.55 -6.31
C GLU A 837 8.16 10.15 -6.83
N THR A 838 6.94 9.68 -6.54
CA THR A 838 6.43 8.40 -7.08
C THR A 838 6.38 8.39 -8.61
N ASP A 839 5.93 9.49 -9.23
CA ASP A 839 5.86 9.62 -10.69
C ASP A 839 7.26 9.63 -11.35
N VAL A 840 8.26 10.18 -10.66
CA VAL A 840 9.68 10.11 -11.07
C VAL A 840 10.25 8.70 -10.88
N GLU A 841 9.83 7.97 -9.86
CA GLU A 841 10.23 6.57 -9.66
C GLU A 841 9.67 5.65 -10.75
N ILE A 842 8.41 5.84 -11.18
CA ILE A 842 7.88 5.15 -12.37
C ILE A 842 8.75 5.44 -13.60
N LEU A 843 9.14 6.71 -13.80
CA LEU A 843 10.01 7.09 -14.92
C LEU A 843 11.39 6.43 -14.85
N SER A 844 11.96 6.30 -13.65
CA SER A 844 13.19 5.52 -13.41
C SER A 844 13.00 4.07 -13.85
N LYS A 845 11.89 3.41 -13.49
CA LYS A 845 11.65 2.02 -13.90
C LYS A 845 11.39 1.86 -15.39
N VAL A 846 10.83 2.88 -16.05
CA VAL A 846 10.78 2.92 -17.52
C VAL A 846 12.21 2.94 -18.09
N ALA A 847 13.12 3.74 -17.51
CA ALA A 847 14.52 3.73 -17.91
C ALA A 847 15.19 2.37 -17.66
N ASP A 848 14.92 1.69 -16.53
CA ASP A 848 15.43 0.34 -16.25
C ASP A 848 14.96 -0.68 -17.31
N VAL A 849 13.68 -0.61 -17.71
CA VAL A 849 13.15 -1.48 -18.79
C VAL A 849 13.83 -1.17 -20.12
N MET A 850 14.04 0.11 -20.44
CA MET A 850 14.79 0.50 -21.63
C MET A 850 16.23 -0.03 -21.58
N HIS A 851 16.93 0.16 -20.46
CA HIS A 851 18.28 -0.35 -20.22
C HIS A 851 18.36 -1.86 -20.44
N ALA A 852 17.48 -2.63 -19.79
CA ALA A 852 17.42 -4.08 -19.92
C ALA A 852 17.24 -4.52 -21.38
N VAL A 853 16.33 -3.87 -22.13
CA VAL A 853 16.07 -4.19 -23.54
C VAL A 853 17.25 -3.82 -24.43
N LEU A 854 17.76 -2.59 -24.30
CA LEU A 854 18.86 -2.07 -25.11
C LEU A 854 20.16 -2.85 -24.86
N GLY A 855 20.49 -3.13 -23.59
CA GLY A 855 21.68 -3.86 -23.19
C GLY A 855 21.69 -5.32 -23.67
N THR A 856 20.56 -6.01 -23.55
CA THR A 856 20.46 -7.43 -23.94
C THR A 856 20.33 -7.64 -25.46
N HIS A 857 19.58 -6.78 -26.17
CA HIS A 857 19.26 -6.97 -27.59
C HIS A 857 20.08 -6.08 -28.54
N LYS A 858 20.72 -5.02 -28.02
CA LYS A 858 21.59 -4.10 -28.77
C LYS A 858 20.90 -3.60 -30.04
N GLU A 859 21.59 -3.56 -31.18
CA GLU A 859 21.03 -3.14 -32.48
C GLU A 859 19.74 -3.88 -32.89
N GLY A 860 19.47 -5.07 -32.34
CA GLY A 860 18.21 -5.80 -32.59
C GLY A 860 16.96 -5.09 -32.05
N SER A 861 17.12 -4.18 -31.09
CA SER A 861 16.02 -3.40 -30.49
C SER A 861 15.73 -2.07 -31.21
N VAL A 862 16.48 -1.72 -32.26
CA VAL A 862 16.33 -0.45 -32.98
C VAL A 862 14.88 -0.16 -33.42
N PRO A 863 14.13 -1.10 -34.04
CA PRO A 863 12.74 -0.83 -34.44
C PRO A 863 11.81 -0.51 -33.27
N PHE A 864 12.10 -1.05 -32.09
CA PHE A 864 11.37 -0.76 -30.86
C PHE A 864 11.70 0.65 -30.35
N PHE A 865 12.99 0.98 -30.25
CA PHE A 865 13.44 2.31 -29.82
C PHE A 865 12.91 3.43 -30.73
N GLU A 866 12.92 3.22 -32.05
CA GLU A 866 12.43 4.23 -33.02
C GLU A 866 10.95 4.56 -32.85
N ARG A 867 10.13 3.65 -32.31
CA ARG A 867 8.73 3.94 -31.97
C ARG A 867 8.60 4.90 -30.77
N LEU A 868 9.49 4.76 -29.80
CA LEU A 868 9.50 5.54 -28.54
C LEU A 868 10.34 6.81 -28.62
N LEU A 869 11.18 6.95 -29.65
CA LEU A 869 12.07 8.09 -29.84
C LEU A 869 11.39 9.47 -29.68
N PRO A 870 10.16 9.72 -30.19
CA PRO A 870 9.49 11.00 -29.98
C PRO A 870 9.21 11.29 -28.49
N ASP A 871 8.83 10.29 -27.71
CA ASP A 871 8.53 10.43 -26.29
C ASP A 871 9.80 10.64 -25.48
N ILE A 872 10.84 9.83 -25.71
CA ILE A 872 12.14 9.96 -25.04
C ILE A 872 12.79 11.31 -25.37
N ASN A 873 12.74 11.74 -26.63
CA ASN A 873 13.25 13.04 -27.04
C ASN A 873 12.49 14.21 -26.39
N ALA A 874 11.19 14.05 -26.09
CA ALA A 874 10.42 15.08 -25.41
C ALA A 874 10.88 15.31 -23.96
N LEU A 875 11.44 14.28 -23.29
CA LEU A 875 11.91 14.36 -21.90
C LEU A 875 13.15 15.25 -21.75
N ILE A 876 14.06 15.23 -22.72
CA ILE A 876 15.30 16.03 -22.70
C ILE A 876 15.11 17.48 -23.18
N SER A 877 13.87 17.96 -23.30
CA SER A 877 13.62 19.34 -23.72
C SER A 877 14.00 20.33 -22.59
N PRO A 878 14.60 21.50 -22.88
CA PRO A 878 15.13 22.40 -21.84
C PRO A 878 14.10 22.88 -20.80
N GLU A 879 12.83 22.96 -21.18
CA GLU A 879 11.70 23.38 -20.35
C GLU A 879 11.15 22.28 -19.42
N ARG A 880 11.60 21.04 -19.59
CA ARG A 880 11.17 19.90 -18.78
C ARG A 880 11.77 19.91 -17.38
N SER A 881 11.20 19.06 -16.52
CA SER A 881 11.69 18.88 -15.14
C SER A 881 13.13 18.37 -15.13
N GLU A 882 13.82 18.49 -13.99
CA GLU A 882 15.17 17.94 -13.84
C GLU A 882 15.17 16.42 -13.96
N ALA A 883 14.17 15.74 -13.40
CA ALA A 883 14.01 14.29 -13.48
C ALA A 883 13.74 13.82 -14.92
N ASP A 884 12.89 14.53 -15.67
CA ASP A 884 12.61 14.20 -17.08
C ASP A 884 13.91 14.24 -17.89
N LYS A 885 14.72 15.30 -17.71
CA LYS A 885 16.00 15.45 -18.39
C LYS A 885 16.97 14.35 -18.01
N GLN A 886 17.09 14.04 -16.72
CA GLN A 886 17.96 12.99 -16.22
C GLN A 886 17.62 11.65 -16.86
N TRP A 887 16.38 11.17 -16.73
CA TRP A 887 15.99 9.84 -17.21
C TRP A 887 15.95 9.77 -18.73
N GLY A 888 15.55 10.85 -19.40
CA GLY A 888 15.66 10.96 -20.85
C GLY A 888 17.10 10.84 -21.35
N LEU A 889 18.07 11.46 -20.65
CA LEU A 889 19.49 11.31 -20.95
C LEU A 889 19.98 9.89 -20.69
N CYS A 890 19.63 9.26 -19.56
CA CYS A 890 20.01 7.89 -19.26
C CYS A 890 19.62 6.91 -20.37
N VAL A 891 18.41 7.03 -20.93
CA VAL A 891 17.98 6.19 -22.07
C VAL A 891 18.81 6.46 -23.32
N PHE A 892 19.19 7.72 -23.60
CA PHE A 892 20.10 8.02 -24.71
C PHE A 892 21.53 7.54 -24.45
N ASP A 893 21.98 7.53 -23.21
CA ASP A 893 23.28 7.00 -22.83
C ASP A 893 23.34 5.50 -23.13
N ASP A 894 22.30 4.74 -22.79
CA ASP A 894 22.16 3.32 -23.16
C ASP A 894 22.15 3.11 -24.68
N VAL A 895 21.52 4.02 -25.44
CA VAL A 895 21.56 3.98 -26.91
C VAL A 895 22.99 4.17 -27.41
N VAL A 896 23.74 5.12 -26.85
CA VAL A 896 25.14 5.35 -27.22
C VAL A 896 26.00 4.13 -26.85
N GLU A 897 25.81 3.58 -25.66
CA GLU A 897 26.57 2.43 -25.16
C GLU A 897 26.31 1.16 -25.98
N TYR A 898 25.04 0.78 -26.11
CA TYR A 898 24.68 -0.55 -26.61
C TYR A 898 24.49 -0.62 -28.12
N TYR A 899 24.22 0.50 -28.81
CA TYR A 899 24.23 0.52 -30.28
C TYR A 899 25.60 0.87 -30.86
N GLY A 900 26.57 1.27 -30.03
CA GLY A 900 27.93 1.57 -30.46
C GLY A 900 27.95 2.55 -31.63
N PRO A 901 28.59 2.24 -32.77
CA PRO A 901 28.63 3.13 -33.94
C PRO A 901 27.26 3.50 -34.53
N ALA A 902 26.26 2.61 -34.43
CA ALA A 902 24.93 2.87 -34.98
C ALA A 902 24.18 3.99 -34.24
N SER A 903 24.56 4.27 -32.98
CA SER A 903 23.98 5.36 -32.18
C SER A 903 24.12 6.74 -32.84
N PHE A 904 25.18 6.96 -33.64
CA PHE A 904 25.46 8.25 -34.27
C PHE A 904 24.36 8.69 -35.25
N LYS A 905 23.55 7.75 -35.74
CA LYS A 905 22.33 8.03 -36.52
C LYS A 905 21.36 8.94 -35.75
N TYR A 906 21.33 8.84 -34.43
CA TYR A 906 20.39 9.55 -33.56
C TYR A 906 20.99 10.82 -32.91
N GLN A 907 22.20 11.22 -33.29
CA GLN A 907 22.89 12.37 -32.66
C GLN A 907 22.07 13.66 -32.67
N GLU A 908 21.23 13.87 -33.70
CA GLU A 908 20.43 15.09 -33.85
C GLU A 908 19.38 15.26 -32.73
N TYR A 909 19.01 14.16 -32.07
CA TYR A 909 18.02 14.15 -30.98
C TYR A 909 18.68 14.52 -29.64
N PHE A 910 19.82 13.92 -29.30
CA PHE A 910 20.36 14.00 -27.93
C PHE A 910 21.69 14.74 -27.80
N LEU A 911 22.54 14.78 -28.83
CA LEU A 911 23.94 15.17 -28.67
C LEU A 911 24.08 16.61 -28.15
N ARG A 912 23.30 17.53 -28.72
CA ARG A 912 23.35 18.94 -28.31
C ARG A 912 22.79 19.15 -26.90
N ALA A 913 21.74 18.42 -26.55
CA ALA A 913 21.15 18.46 -25.21
C ALA A 913 22.17 17.93 -24.18
N THR A 914 22.78 16.77 -24.44
CA THR A 914 23.81 16.14 -23.61
C THR A 914 24.96 17.11 -23.34
N LEU A 915 25.54 17.71 -24.38
CA LEU A 915 26.62 18.69 -24.21
C LEU A 915 26.18 19.90 -23.36
N ASN A 916 24.99 20.46 -23.61
CA ASN A 916 24.50 21.59 -22.83
C ASN A 916 24.24 21.21 -21.36
N PHE A 917 23.74 20.00 -21.11
CA PHE A 917 23.37 19.50 -19.79
C PHE A 917 24.57 19.05 -18.95
N THR A 918 25.77 18.90 -19.52
CA THR A 918 27.00 18.71 -18.73
C THR A 918 27.21 19.80 -17.68
N VAL A 919 26.72 21.02 -17.93
CA VAL A 919 26.81 22.18 -17.01
C VAL A 919 25.44 22.60 -16.47
N ASP A 920 24.47 21.68 -16.43
CA ASP A 920 23.16 21.92 -15.84
C ASP A 920 23.27 22.28 -14.35
N LYS A 921 22.24 22.92 -13.80
CA LYS A 921 22.20 23.25 -12.36
C LYS A 921 21.98 22.01 -11.51
N SER A 922 21.21 21.06 -12.01
CA SER A 922 20.89 19.83 -11.30
C SER A 922 22.07 18.85 -11.33
N PRO A 923 22.55 18.35 -10.17
CA PRO A 923 23.64 17.38 -10.13
C PRO A 923 23.32 16.08 -10.87
N SER A 924 22.09 15.58 -10.77
CA SER A 924 21.69 14.32 -11.40
C SER A 924 21.65 14.42 -12.94
N VAL A 925 21.18 15.56 -13.47
CA VAL A 925 21.24 15.86 -14.91
C VAL A 925 22.68 15.96 -15.40
N ARG A 926 23.56 16.63 -14.63
CA ARG A 926 24.99 16.68 -14.96
C ARG A 926 25.62 15.30 -14.95
N GLN A 927 25.29 14.45 -13.99
CA GLN A 927 25.81 13.09 -13.88
C GLN A 927 25.48 12.28 -15.14
N ALA A 928 24.20 12.22 -15.53
CA ALA A 928 23.77 11.54 -16.76
C ALA A 928 24.49 12.12 -17.99
N ALA A 929 24.51 13.44 -18.16
CA ALA A 929 25.18 14.07 -19.29
C ALA A 929 26.69 13.78 -19.35
N CYS A 930 27.37 13.74 -18.19
CA CYS A 930 28.79 13.41 -18.10
C CYS A 930 29.03 11.93 -18.46
N TYR A 931 28.18 11.02 -17.97
CA TYR A 931 28.22 9.61 -18.33
C TYR A 931 28.10 9.42 -19.84
N GLY A 932 27.06 9.98 -20.47
CA GLY A 932 26.85 9.94 -21.92
C GLY A 932 28.06 10.42 -22.72
N VAL A 933 28.64 11.57 -22.33
CA VAL A 933 29.88 12.08 -22.93
C VAL A 933 31.05 11.11 -22.76
N GLY A 934 31.16 10.45 -21.60
CA GLY A 934 32.19 9.47 -21.32
C GLY A 934 32.09 8.21 -22.19
N ILE A 935 30.88 7.78 -22.55
CA ILE A 935 30.66 6.59 -23.37
C ILE A 935 30.84 6.86 -24.88
N MET A 936 30.54 8.07 -25.36
CA MET A 936 30.74 8.49 -26.77
C MET A 936 32.07 8.04 -27.42
N PRO A 937 33.26 8.27 -26.82
CA PRO A 937 34.54 7.85 -27.40
C PRO A 937 34.73 6.33 -27.38
N ILE A 938 34.03 5.59 -26.52
CA ILE A 938 34.04 4.12 -26.54
C ILE A 938 33.19 3.61 -27.71
N SER A 939 32.04 4.26 -27.94
CA SER A 939 31.04 3.83 -28.91
C SER A 939 31.40 4.13 -30.37
N SER A 940 31.86 5.34 -30.69
CA SER A 940 32.23 5.68 -32.08
C SER A 940 33.27 6.79 -32.17
N LYS A 941 34.19 6.65 -33.14
CA LYS A 941 35.12 7.72 -33.55
C LYS A 941 34.41 8.94 -34.12
N ASP A 942 33.17 8.80 -34.59
CA ASP A 942 32.41 9.91 -35.19
C ASP A 942 32.03 10.97 -34.14
N TYR A 943 32.03 10.62 -32.85
CA TYR A 943 31.85 11.57 -31.75
C TYR A 943 33.13 12.36 -31.38
N ALA A 944 34.27 12.12 -32.03
CA ALA A 944 35.52 12.83 -31.69
C ALA A 944 35.41 14.38 -31.65
N PRO A 945 34.65 15.05 -32.54
CA PRO A 945 34.41 16.49 -32.44
C PRO A 945 33.62 16.87 -31.17
N ALA A 946 32.61 16.09 -30.79
CA ALA A 946 31.82 16.33 -29.61
C ALA A 946 32.63 16.10 -28.32
N CYS A 947 33.47 15.06 -28.26
CA CYS A 947 34.38 14.84 -27.14
C CYS A 947 35.34 16.02 -26.93
N ALA A 948 35.86 16.60 -28.02
CA ALA A 948 36.70 17.79 -27.96
C ALA A 948 35.93 19.04 -27.46
N GLU A 949 34.67 19.22 -27.89
CA GLU A 949 33.79 20.29 -27.38
C GLU A 949 33.41 20.10 -25.90
N ALA A 950 33.28 18.85 -25.44
CA ALA A 950 32.88 18.52 -24.09
C ALA A 950 33.98 18.72 -23.04
N LEU A 951 35.25 18.52 -23.38
CA LEU A 951 36.38 18.68 -22.45
C LEU A 951 36.37 19.97 -21.61
N PRO A 952 36.23 21.19 -22.20
CA PRO A 952 36.16 22.42 -21.41
C PRO A 952 34.90 22.50 -20.52
N LEU A 953 33.80 21.84 -20.90
CA LEU A 953 32.58 21.77 -20.09
C LEU A 953 32.78 20.86 -18.88
N LEU A 954 33.34 19.66 -19.08
CA LEU A 954 33.72 18.73 -18.02
C LEU A 954 34.71 19.39 -17.04
N TYR A 955 35.73 20.10 -17.56
CA TYR A 955 36.66 20.85 -16.72
C TYR A 955 35.96 21.87 -15.81
N ARG A 956 34.93 22.55 -16.33
CA ARG A 956 34.16 23.53 -15.56
C ARG A 956 33.39 22.87 -14.41
N VAL A 957 32.81 21.69 -14.62
CA VAL A 957 32.12 20.93 -13.57
C VAL A 957 33.11 20.52 -12.49
N ILE A 958 34.24 19.95 -12.89
CA ILE A 958 35.25 19.43 -11.96
C ILE A 958 35.90 20.55 -11.15
N SER A 959 36.14 21.70 -11.78
CA SER A 959 36.79 22.86 -11.17
C SER A 959 35.83 23.75 -10.37
N ASP A 960 34.53 23.41 -10.30
CA ASP A 960 33.59 24.15 -9.47
C ASP A 960 34.00 24.04 -7.99
N PRO A 961 34.00 25.15 -7.22
CA PRO A 961 34.37 25.10 -5.80
C PRO A 961 33.53 24.13 -4.94
N GLN A 962 32.31 23.82 -5.37
CA GLN A 962 31.39 22.89 -4.70
C GLN A 962 31.34 21.51 -5.37
N SER A 963 32.22 21.21 -6.33
CA SER A 963 32.21 19.94 -7.08
C SER A 963 32.31 18.72 -6.18
N ARG A 964 33.11 18.79 -5.12
CA ARG A 964 33.30 17.71 -4.13
C ARG A 964 32.33 17.76 -2.93
N SER A 965 31.26 18.54 -2.99
CA SER A 965 30.20 18.49 -1.97
C SER A 965 29.37 17.21 -2.09
N ARG A 966 28.68 16.81 -1.01
CA ARG A 966 27.86 15.59 -0.96
C ARG A 966 26.84 15.50 -2.11
N GLU A 967 26.26 16.63 -2.52
CA GLU A 967 25.26 16.69 -3.59
C GLU A 967 25.88 16.56 -4.99
N ASN A 968 27.13 17.03 -5.18
CA ASN A 968 27.75 17.16 -6.49
C ASN A 968 28.81 16.07 -6.79
N ILE A 969 29.17 15.26 -5.79
CA ILE A 969 30.31 14.34 -5.88
C ILE A 969 30.14 13.33 -7.01
N ASN A 970 28.99 12.64 -7.12
CA ASN A 970 28.75 11.64 -8.16
C ASN A 970 28.82 12.23 -9.57
N ALA A 971 28.22 13.41 -9.78
CA ALA A 971 28.32 14.13 -11.05
C ALA A 971 29.77 14.50 -11.40
N THR A 972 30.55 14.90 -10.38
CA THR A 972 31.96 15.27 -10.55
C THR A 972 32.83 14.06 -10.84
N GLU A 973 32.60 12.93 -10.17
CA GLU A 973 33.32 11.68 -10.43
C GLU A 973 33.03 11.14 -11.83
N ASN A 974 31.76 11.20 -12.26
CA ASN A 974 31.37 10.90 -13.64
C ASN A 974 32.04 11.86 -14.65
N ALA A 975 32.17 13.15 -14.34
CA ALA A 975 32.90 14.08 -15.21
C ALA A 975 34.40 13.74 -15.31
N ILE A 976 35.04 13.39 -14.19
CA ILE A 976 36.45 12.95 -14.16
C ILE A 976 36.62 11.67 -14.99
N SER A 977 35.71 10.71 -14.83
CA SER A 977 35.72 9.48 -15.60
C SER A 977 35.41 9.71 -17.08
N ALA A 978 34.53 10.63 -17.44
CA ALA A 978 34.31 11.03 -18.83
C ALA A 978 35.60 11.57 -19.48
N VAL A 979 36.35 12.44 -18.79
CA VAL A 979 37.68 12.88 -19.25
C VAL A 979 38.64 11.69 -19.39
N THR A 980 38.60 10.74 -18.45
CA THR A 980 39.40 9.50 -18.49
C THR A 980 39.11 8.70 -19.75
N LYS A 981 37.83 8.40 -20.03
CA LYS A 981 37.37 7.64 -21.18
C LYS A 981 37.74 8.37 -22.49
N ILE A 982 37.59 9.69 -22.54
CA ILE A 982 38.03 10.52 -23.68
C ILE A 982 39.55 10.40 -23.92
N CYS A 983 40.37 10.45 -22.87
CA CYS A 983 41.83 10.34 -22.98
C CYS A 983 42.27 8.93 -23.38
N LYS A 984 41.64 7.89 -22.81
CA LYS A 984 41.96 6.48 -23.05
C LYS A 984 41.59 6.02 -24.46
N TYR A 985 40.39 6.37 -24.92
CA TYR A 985 39.84 5.96 -26.21
C TYR A 985 40.00 7.05 -27.29
N ASN A 986 40.96 7.95 -27.12
CA ASN A 986 41.18 9.10 -27.99
C ASN A 986 41.23 8.73 -29.49
N HIS A 987 40.25 9.23 -30.26
CA HIS A 987 40.15 9.04 -31.72
C HIS A 987 40.69 10.23 -32.54
N GLY A 988 41.33 11.21 -31.88
CA GLY A 988 41.83 12.46 -32.46
C GLY A 988 41.06 13.70 -31.96
N ASN A 989 41.62 14.90 -32.20
CA ASN A 989 41.10 16.25 -31.82
C ASN A 989 41.36 16.75 -30.39
N ILE A 990 42.08 16.01 -29.55
CA ILE A 990 42.46 16.45 -28.20
C ILE A 990 43.97 16.28 -27.96
N ASN A 991 44.56 17.17 -27.15
CA ASN A 991 45.94 17.03 -26.68
C ASN A 991 45.95 16.36 -25.30
N VAL A 992 46.10 15.04 -25.27
CA VAL A 992 46.07 14.24 -24.02
C VAL A 992 47.19 14.67 -23.05
N ASP A 993 48.36 15.07 -23.56
CA ASP A 993 49.50 15.49 -22.73
C ASP A 993 49.20 16.76 -21.91
N GLU A 994 48.32 17.65 -22.40
CA GLU A 994 47.89 18.82 -21.64
C GLU A 994 46.86 18.48 -20.55
N VAL A 995 46.11 17.39 -20.72
CA VAL A 995 45.03 16.98 -19.82
C VAL A 995 45.53 16.10 -18.67
N ILE A 996 46.49 15.20 -18.93
CA ILE A 996 46.98 14.22 -17.94
C ILE A 996 47.38 14.85 -16.59
N PRO A 997 48.17 15.95 -16.53
CA PRO A 997 48.56 16.53 -15.25
C PRO A 997 47.37 17.08 -14.44
N LEU A 998 46.38 17.65 -15.12
CA LEU A 998 45.15 18.14 -14.49
C LEU A 998 44.30 16.98 -14.00
N TRP A 999 44.11 15.97 -14.85
CA TRP A 999 43.36 14.76 -14.51
C TRP A 999 43.90 14.05 -13.28
N LEU A 1000 45.23 13.87 -13.18
CA LEU A 1000 45.86 13.27 -12.01
C LEU A 1000 45.62 14.08 -10.73
N SER A 1001 45.49 15.41 -10.84
CA SER A 1001 45.22 16.30 -9.70
C SER A 1001 43.80 16.18 -9.17
N TRP A 1002 42.86 15.70 -9.99
CA TRP A 1002 41.47 15.52 -9.58
C TRP A 1002 41.27 14.26 -8.75
N LEU A 1003 42.10 13.23 -8.90
CA LEU A 1003 41.99 11.98 -8.14
C LEU A 1003 42.25 12.18 -6.64
N PRO A 1004 41.62 11.39 -5.74
CA PRO A 1004 40.88 10.15 -6.01
C PRO A 1004 39.40 10.35 -6.40
N ILE A 1005 38.77 9.30 -6.94
CA ILE A 1005 37.32 9.10 -6.96
C ILE A 1005 36.97 7.87 -6.11
N ILE A 1006 35.94 7.97 -5.26
CA ILE A 1006 35.68 6.99 -4.19
C ILE A 1006 34.19 6.68 -3.97
N GLU A 1007 33.27 7.38 -4.63
CA GLU A 1007 31.82 7.17 -4.47
C GLU A 1007 31.28 6.25 -5.58
N ASP A 1008 31.64 6.51 -6.85
CA ASP A 1008 31.12 5.77 -8.01
C ASP A 1008 32.02 4.57 -8.35
N ARG A 1009 31.53 3.36 -8.05
CA ARG A 1009 32.28 2.10 -8.22
C ARG A 1009 32.51 1.72 -9.68
N GLU A 1010 31.53 1.97 -10.54
CA GLU A 1010 31.61 1.65 -11.96
C GLU A 1010 32.62 2.58 -12.65
N GLU A 1011 32.52 3.88 -12.36
CA GLU A 1011 33.43 4.87 -12.92
C GLU A 1011 34.86 4.76 -12.36
N ALA A 1012 35.01 4.36 -11.09
CA ALA A 1012 36.31 4.05 -10.47
C ALA A 1012 37.10 3.00 -11.26
N THR A 1013 36.43 1.97 -11.76
CA THR A 1013 37.05 0.91 -12.57
C THR A 1013 37.72 1.48 -13.82
N HIS A 1014 37.04 2.39 -14.53
CA HIS A 1014 37.60 3.05 -15.71
C HIS A 1014 38.78 3.98 -15.38
N VAL A 1015 38.64 4.77 -14.32
CA VAL A 1015 39.66 5.74 -13.88
C VAL A 1015 40.94 5.05 -13.43
N TYR A 1016 40.84 4.07 -12.54
CA TYR A 1016 42.02 3.38 -12.00
C TYR A 1016 42.60 2.39 -13.00
N GLY A 1017 41.78 1.78 -13.85
CA GLY A 1017 42.26 0.99 -14.99
C GLY A 1017 43.15 1.83 -15.92
N TYR A 1018 42.74 3.06 -16.25
CA TYR A 1018 43.56 3.98 -17.05
C TYR A 1018 44.81 4.48 -16.31
N LEU A 1019 44.71 4.77 -15.01
CA LEU A 1019 45.87 5.13 -14.21
C LEU A 1019 46.94 4.03 -14.23
N CYS A 1020 46.52 2.77 -14.10
CA CYS A 1020 47.41 1.62 -14.24
C CYS A 1020 48.01 1.53 -15.63
N ASP A 1021 47.22 1.72 -16.69
CA ASP A 1021 47.72 1.71 -18.08
C ASP A 1021 48.87 2.72 -18.25
N LEU A 1022 48.72 3.94 -17.70
CA LEU A 1022 49.74 4.99 -17.78
C LEU A 1022 50.98 4.70 -16.93
N ILE A 1023 50.82 4.15 -15.73
CA ILE A 1023 51.95 3.80 -14.86
C ILE A 1023 52.75 2.65 -15.45
N GLU A 1024 52.08 1.59 -15.90
CA GLU A 1024 52.70 0.42 -16.53
C GLU A 1024 53.42 0.79 -17.84
N ALA A 1025 52.91 1.79 -18.56
CA ALA A 1025 53.56 2.38 -19.74
C ALA A 1025 54.73 3.33 -19.41
N ASN A 1026 55.05 3.56 -18.14
CA ASN A 1026 56.07 4.52 -17.69
C ASN A 1026 55.82 5.96 -18.18
N HIS A 1027 54.56 6.41 -18.18
CA HIS A 1027 54.20 7.71 -18.74
C HIS A 1027 54.83 8.87 -17.94
N PRO A 1028 55.66 9.74 -18.57
CA PRO A 1028 56.47 10.73 -17.84
C PRO A 1028 55.63 11.80 -17.13
N LEU A 1029 54.45 12.14 -17.67
CA LEU A 1029 53.54 13.12 -17.06
C LEU A 1029 52.78 12.58 -15.84
N VAL A 1030 52.60 11.26 -15.74
CA VAL A 1030 51.95 10.64 -14.58
C VAL A 1030 52.95 10.41 -13.47
N LEU A 1031 54.11 9.85 -13.79
CA LEU A 1031 55.15 9.55 -12.80
C LEU A 1031 55.85 10.83 -12.31
N GLY A 1032 55.89 11.88 -13.13
CA GLY A 1032 56.61 13.11 -12.86
C GLY A 1032 58.12 12.96 -13.06
N THR A 1033 58.82 14.08 -13.23
CA THR A 1033 60.28 14.08 -13.32
C THR A 1033 60.89 13.46 -12.06
N ASN A 1034 61.76 12.45 -12.23
CA ASN A 1034 62.35 11.67 -11.13
C ASN A 1034 61.31 11.01 -10.21
N TYR A 1035 60.17 10.57 -10.75
CA TYR A 1035 59.13 9.86 -10.00
C TYR A 1035 58.47 10.70 -8.88
N SER A 1036 58.46 12.03 -9.03
CA SER A 1036 57.97 12.97 -8.01
C SER A 1036 56.52 12.75 -7.60
N ASN A 1037 55.70 12.13 -8.46
CA ASN A 1037 54.27 11.94 -8.22
C ASN A 1037 53.94 10.61 -7.53
N LEU A 1038 54.92 9.70 -7.33
CA LEU A 1038 54.66 8.40 -6.70
C LEU A 1038 54.09 8.51 -5.28
N SER A 1039 54.50 9.53 -4.53
CA SER A 1039 53.93 9.83 -3.21
C SER A 1039 52.42 10.09 -3.27
N ARG A 1040 51.99 10.96 -4.19
CA ARG A 1040 50.58 11.27 -4.42
C ARG A 1040 49.80 10.07 -4.95
N ILE A 1041 50.39 9.27 -5.85
CA ILE A 1041 49.77 8.05 -6.37
C ILE A 1041 49.53 7.04 -5.24
N LEU A 1042 50.49 6.87 -4.32
CA LEU A 1042 50.31 5.99 -3.17
C LEU A 1042 49.16 6.47 -2.26
N GLN A 1043 49.02 7.79 -2.06
CA GLN A 1043 47.91 8.36 -1.30
C GLN A 1043 46.56 8.07 -1.97
N ILE A 1044 46.46 8.25 -3.28
CA ILE A 1044 45.25 7.92 -4.06
C ILE A 1044 44.88 6.45 -3.89
N PHE A 1045 45.85 5.53 -4.00
CA PHE A 1045 45.59 4.10 -3.80
C PHE A 1045 45.15 3.80 -2.38
N ALA A 1046 45.73 4.44 -1.37
CA ALA A 1046 45.32 4.24 0.02
C ALA A 1046 43.87 4.67 0.27
N ASP A 1047 43.42 5.77 -0.37
CA ASP A 1047 42.02 6.21 -0.32
C ASP A 1047 41.08 5.20 -1.00
N VAL A 1048 41.48 4.62 -2.14
CA VAL A 1048 40.71 3.57 -2.84
C VAL A 1048 40.53 2.30 -1.99
N PHE A 1049 41.60 1.85 -1.32
CA PHE A 1049 41.50 0.69 -0.43
C PHE A 1049 40.73 1.00 0.84
N LEU A 1050 40.77 2.25 1.32
CA LEU A 1050 40.01 2.68 2.49
C LEU A 1050 38.51 2.81 2.19
N SER A 1051 38.13 3.27 0.99
CA SER A 1051 36.72 3.39 0.59
C SER A 1051 36.13 2.09 0.05
N GLU A 1052 36.97 1.09 -0.24
CA GLU A 1052 36.59 -0.17 -0.87
C GLU A 1052 35.88 0.01 -2.24
N VAL A 1053 36.10 1.14 -2.92
CA VAL A 1053 35.40 1.48 -4.18
C VAL A 1053 35.68 0.48 -5.32
N LEU A 1054 36.77 -0.29 -5.25
CA LEU A 1054 37.12 -1.37 -6.19
C LEU A 1054 36.91 -2.77 -5.60
N SER A 1055 35.94 -2.96 -4.69
CA SER A 1055 35.65 -4.27 -4.10
C SER A 1055 35.22 -5.32 -5.13
N GLU A 1056 34.58 -4.89 -6.22
CA GLU A 1056 34.00 -5.75 -7.25
C GLU A 1056 34.93 -5.96 -8.47
N ASP A 1057 35.82 -5.00 -8.76
CA ASP A 1057 36.83 -5.14 -9.82
C ASP A 1057 38.16 -5.67 -9.27
N MET A 1058 38.23 -7.00 -9.18
CA MET A 1058 39.42 -7.71 -8.74
C MET A 1058 40.62 -7.55 -9.69
N GLU A 1059 40.39 -7.30 -10.98
CA GLU A 1059 41.48 -7.15 -11.96
C GLU A 1059 42.23 -5.84 -11.71
N THR A 1060 41.52 -4.72 -11.67
CA THR A 1060 42.13 -3.41 -11.41
C THR A 1060 42.71 -3.37 -9.99
N ARG A 1061 42.01 -3.91 -8.98
CA ARG A 1061 42.54 -4.05 -7.61
C ARG A 1061 43.89 -4.77 -7.58
N GLN A 1062 44.03 -5.88 -8.32
CA GLN A 1062 45.31 -6.60 -8.42
C GLN A 1062 46.39 -5.81 -9.15
N ARG A 1063 46.04 -5.01 -10.16
CA ARG A 1063 47.00 -4.11 -10.83
C ARG A 1063 47.55 -3.05 -9.86
N LEU A 1064 46.69 -2.45 -9.05
CA LEU A 1064 47.08 -1.48 -8.01
C LEU A 1064 48.05 -2.10 -7.00
N LEU A 1065 47.71 -3.29 -6.48
CA LEU A 1065 48.58 -4.01 -5.54
C LEU A 1065 49.95 -4.36 -6.14
N ARG A 1066 50.00 -4.75 -7.42
CA ARG A 1066 51.28 -5.00 -8.12
C ARG A 1066 52.13 -3.74 -8.22
N ILE A 1067 51.53 -2.58 -8.49
CA ILE A 1067 52.24 -1.30 -8.54
C ILE A 1067 52.75 -0.92 -7.13
N ILE A 1068 51.92 -1.08 -6.08
CA ILE A 1068 52.34 -0.85 -4.69
C ILE A 1068 53.51 -1.75 -4.29
N ALA A 1069 53.46 -3.04 -4.63
CA ALA A 1069 54.54 -3.97 -4.37
C ALA A 1069 55.85 -3.55 -5.09
N GLN A 1070 55.77 -3.01 -6.31
CA GLN A 1070 56.93 -2.43 -6.99
C GLN A 1070 57.47 -1.19 -6.26
N MET A 1071 56.60 -0.27 -5.81
CA MET A 1071 57.01 0.90 -5.03
C MET A 1071 57.71 0.51 -3.73
N GLN A 1072 57.28 -0.59 -3.08
CA GLN A 1072 57.91 -1.10 -1.86
C GLN A 1072 59.38 -1.50 -2.07
N THR A 1073 59.76 -1.92 -3.28
CA THR A 1073 61.16 -2.25 -3.61
C THR A 1073 62.09 -1.04 -3.64
N MET A 1074 61.56 0.19 -3.59
CA MET A 1074 62.33 1.45 -3.64
C MET A 1074 62.96 1.87 -2.29
N GLY A 1075 62.92 1.02 -1.27
CA GLY A 1075 63.68 1.19 -0.01
C GLY A 1075 63.32 2.47 0.76
N ASP A 1076 64.29 3.37 0.96
CA ASP A 1076 64.10 4.60 1.73
C ASP A 1076 63.02 5.53 1.16
N ALA A 1077 62.80 5.49 -0.16
CA ALA A 1077 61.74 6.25 -0.81
C ALA A 1077 60.35 5.75 -0.39
N TRP A 1078 60.16 4.43 -0.25
CA TRP A 1078 58.91 3.84 0.22
C TRP A 1078 58.55 4.30 1.63
N ASN A 1079 59.50 4.27 2.56
CA ASN A 1079 59.27 4.74 3.93
C ASN A 1079 58.88 6.22 3.97
N THR A 1080 59.46 7.03 3.07
CA THR A 1080 59.11 8.44 2.93
C THR A 1080 57.68 8.61 2.42
N TYR A 1081 57.26 7.85 1.42
CA TYR A 1081 55.89 7.91 0.90
C TYR A 1081 54.87 7.42 1.94
N LEU A 1082 55.15 6.31 2.63
CA LEU A 1082 54.26 5.75 3.63
C LEU A 1082 54.06 6.71 4.83
N SER A 1083 55.10 7.45 5.22
CA SER A 1083 55.02 8.44 6.30
C SER A 1083 54.10 9.64 6.00
N GLN A 1084 53.72 9.84 4.75
CA GLN A 1084 52.79 10.90 4.33
C GLN A 1084 51.32 10.47 4.43
N LEU A 1085 51.05 9.18 4.64
CA LEU A 1085 49.72 8.62 4.84
C LEU A 1085 49.30 8.72 6.30
N ASN A 1086 48.00 8.92 6.54
CA ASN A 1086 47.43 8.82 7.89
C ASN A 1086 47.34 7.34 8.34
N GLU A 1087 47.03 7.11 9.62
CA GLU A 1087 47.04 5.77 10.22
C GLU A 1087 46.05 4.82 9.52
N MET A 1088 44.83 5.29 9.21
CA MET A 1088 43.82 4.50 8.50
C MET A 1088 44.25 4.12 7.09
N GLN A 1089 44.87 5.04 6.35
CA GLN A 1089 45.42 4.81 5.02
C GLN A 1089 46.59 3.83 5.03
N GLN A 1090 47.43 3.86 6.07
CA GLN A 1090 48.51 2.89 6.22
C GLN A 1090 47.95 1.50 6.51
N ASP A 1091 46.94 1.41 7.37
CA ASP A 1091 46.32 0.15 7.74
C ASP A 1091 45.55 -0.47 6.58
N SER A 1092 44.84 0.33 5.77
CA SER A 1092 44.14 -0.16 4.57
C SER A 1092 45.12 -0.78 3.56
N ILE A 1093 46.25 -0.13 3.30
CA ILE A 1093 47.30 -0.66 2.42
C ILE A 1093 47.91 -1.95 3.00
N ARG A 1094 48.18 -1.99 4.31
CA ARG A 1094 48.71 -3.20 4.96
C ARG A 1094 47.71 -4.35 4.83
N GLN A 1095 46.45 -4.11 5.15
CA GLN A 1095 45.38 -5.10 5.07
C GLN A 1095 45.26 -5.66 3.65
N ALA A 1096 45.15 -4.78 2.65
CA ALA A 1096 45.02 -5.16 1.25
C ALA A 1096 46.22 -5.98 0.73
N MET A 1097 47.43 -5.72 1.25
CA MET A 1097 48.62 -6.51 0.93
C MET A 1097 48.64 -7.89 1.62
N THR A 1098 48.13 -8.01 2.84
CA THR A 1098 48.03 -9.31 3.55
C THR A 1098 47.01 -10.25 2.91
N GLU A 1099 45.91 -9.71 2.39
CA GLU A 1099 44.86 -10.49 1.70
C GLU A 1099 45.38 -11.20 0.43
N GLN A 1100 46.48 -10.72 -0.17
CA GLN A 1100 47.11 -11.33 -1.34
C GLN A 1100 47.89 -12.62 -1.02
N GLY A 1101 48.13 -12.91 0.27
CA GLY A 1101 48.91 -14.05 0.75
C GLY A 1101 48.10 -15.32 1.04
N HIS A 1102 46.77 -15.31 0.83
CA HIS A 1102 45.86 -16.42 1.10
C HIS A 1102 45.24 -17.01 -0.15
#